data_AF-A0A938LEE3-F1
#
_entry.id   AF-A0A938LEE3-F1
#
_cell.length_a   1.000
_cell.length_b   1.000
_cell.length_c   1.000
_cell.angle_alpha   90.00
_cell.angle_beta   90.00
_cell.angle_gamma   90.00
#
_symmetry.space_group_name_H-M   'P 1'
#
loop_
_entity.id
_entity.type
_entity.pdbx_description
1 polymer ?
#
loop_
_entity_poly.entity_id
_entity_poly.type
_entity_poly.pdbx_seq_one_letter_code
_entity_poly.pdbx_strand_id
1 'polypeptide(L)'
;MGLEPTAAASGPPRRGLALGLFAAGVAAAAAAMEILIGAPGVPYNVRELFPEGRLDVSAAAFSLVLLFTGFAPAWAADRILRSPRYSLGAALWAACAALAAWFMLRLSVTTESLGDILGSQTLGWGWDWEFICRFLALYGGPMLLLMASSAAVGAWRKSGMFRGVQAGLGLLLFNLPCLLLVHFVVIDWANTDNLTELIRAEPYPGGVFLMLLVLLIGLNAAALAHAWRQPTAGRVAAAMAATGILVVPGWLLLELGLVPELTKYGITFPAARFLLGPDRQTVLSQWDLFLRWGIVQTAAVATLAWGELIALLLVPSYAAAPAAHTSGAAAQESRRAAGLPTRRGPAEPPAGLAGERASGLAAPGRAYGILLIAYLAFVVYGSLVPLHFQSRPFGEAVSQFLRTPYLSIFVGGRADLVANLLLFIPLTFFAMGVLTRENSRRRRWAIALCTAPAAAALSVGIEFTQLYFPARTVSLNDMLAESAGGVIGIVIWFLAGARVTCWARGLWQEHVQEERAAKILSGYAVALALYQLLPFDLTIRPSEVYHKFSDGHVNLIPLADAARLDLYGVLSDAALMAPIGYLIVLLARGRRHPLRLAAGWGLLFAAAIELLQLFVVSRYPSATDVVLGAAGAGAGGWLAMHFGPAARPGVCETPFWARHGGWIKAGLLLAWTAGIVWTKWWPLEFAWPPDGLWQGVIRSVRVPLTGLYYQSELSAAGQVAREFTAFAVMGLLARSLAGPREESARASAAVAAIAVAAAAVALEAGQLFLPAGGADMTSVILPVAGGIAGVLLYGPFVDTFVRGSPMREENTSPWSAT
;
A
#
# COMPACT_ATOMS: atom_id res chain seq x y z
N MET A 1 62.38 -6.47 23.17
CA MET A 1 61.85 -7.38 22.14
C MET A 1 60.35 -7.17 22.06
N GLY A 2 59.91 -6.25 21.20
CA GLY A 2 58.49 -6.03 20.92
C GLY A 2 58.09 -6.90 19.75
N LEU A 3 57.10 -7.77 19.94
CA LEU A 3 56.41 -8.46 18.85
C LEU A 3 55.17 -7.63 18.50
N GLU A 4 55.23 -6.95 17.37
CA GLU A 4 54.08 -6.31 16.73
C GLU A 4 53.02 -7.37 16.36
N PRO A 5 51.72 -7.04 16.43
CA PRO A 5 50.69 -7.88 15.83
C PRO A 5 50.81 -7.79 14.31
N THR A 6 50.97 -8.97 13.70
CA THR A 6 50.99 -9.18 12.26
C THR A 6 49.84 -8.50 11.55
N ALA A 7 50.20 -7.70 10.55
CA ALA A 7 49.31 -7.09 9.59
C ALA A 7 48.28 -8.11 9.07
N ALA A 8 47.01 -7.81 9.28
CA ALA A 8 45.92 -8.48 8.60
C ALA A 8 46.16 -8.35 7.09
N ALA A 9 46.40 -9.48 6.43
CA ALA A 9 46.63 -9.58 5.00
C ALA A 9 45.59 -8.75 4.22
N SER A 10 46.07 -7.69 3.59
CA SER A 10 45.35 -6.89 2.62
C SER A 10 45.09 -7.74 1.38
N GLY A 11 43.96 -8.45 1.37
CA GLY A 11 43.43 -9.03 0.14
C GLY A 11 43.33 -7.95 -0.96
N PRO A 12 43.43 -8.32 -2.25
CA PRO A 12 43.44 -7.35 -3.34
C PRO A 12 42.26 -6.38 -3.23
N PRO A 13 42.42 -5.10 -3.57
CA PRO A 13 41.35 -4.12 -3.45
C PRO A 13 40.16 -4.63 -4.27
N ARG A 14 39.01 -4.86 -3.62
CA ARG A 14 37.78 -5.41 -4.24
C ARG A 14 37.39 -4.71 -5.55
N ARG A 15 37.82 -3.45 -5.73
CA ARG A 15 37.68 -2.67 -6.96
C ARG A 15 38.49 -3.22 -8.15
N GLY A 16 39.73 -3.65 -7.94
CA GLY A 16 40.58 -4.23 -8.98
C GLY A 16 40.03 -5.56 -9.50
N LEU A 17 39.55 -6.43 -8.59
CA LEU A 17 38.86 -7.67 -8.97
C LEU A 17 37.57 -7.39 -9.76
N ALA A 18 36.77 -6.41 -9.33
CA ALA A 18 35.54 -6.05 -10.04
C ALA A 18 35.81 -5.46 -11.43
N LEU A 19 36.83 -4.61 -11.57
CA LEU A 19 37.28 -4.07 -12.87
C LEU A 19 37.75 -5.19 -13.80
N GLY A 20 38.52 -6.17 -13.29
CA GLY A 20 38.95 -7.34 -14.05
C GLY A 20 37.77 -8.22 -14.51
N LEU A 21 36.83 -8.50 -13.62
CA LEU A 21 35.61 -9.28 -13.94
C LEU A 21 34.68 -8.54 -14.91
N PHE A 22 34.62 -7.22 -14.83
CA PHE A 22 33.88 -6.40 -15.77
C PHE A 22 34.49 -6.47 -17.17
N ALA A 23 35.80 -6.24 -17.31
CA ALA A 23 36.48 -6.34 -18.59
C ALA A 23 36.38 -7.76 -19.19
N ALA A 24 36.59 -8.80 -18.36
CA ALA A 24 36.44 -10.18 -18.78
C ALA A 24 34.99 -10.52 -19.18
N GLY A 25 34.01 -10.00 -18.45
CA GLY A 25 32.59 -10.19 -18.75
C GLY A 25 32.20 -9.57 -20.09
N VAL A 26 32.62 -8.33 -20.35
CA VAL A 26 32.34 -7.65 -21.64
C VAL A 26 32.98 -8.41 -22.79
N ALA A 27 34.25 -8.82 -22.65
CA ALA A 27 34.96 -9.58 -23.67
C ALA A 27 34.30 -10.95 -23.95
N ALA A 28 33.92 -11.69 -22.89
CA ALA A 28 33.27 -12.99 -23.03
C ALA A 28 31.88 -12.88 -23.67
N ALA A 29 31.08 -11.88 -23.27
CA ALA A 29 29.77 -11.63 -23.85
C ALA A 29 29.86 -11.17 -25.32
N ALA A 30 30.85 -10.33 -25.66
CA ALA A 30 31.10 -9.91 -27.04
C ALA A 30 31.50 -11.10 -27.92
N ALA A 31 32.46 -11.91 -27.47
CA ALA A 31 32.87 -13.12 -28.20
C ALA A 31 31.72 -14.12 -28.37
N ALA A 32 30.91 -14.32 -27.33
CA ALA A 32 29.72 -15.17 -27.41
C ALA A 32 28.69 -14.62 -28.42
N MET A 33 28.52 -13.30 -28.49
CA MET A 33 27.62 -12.65 -29.45
C MET A 33 28.14 -12.79 -30.89
N GLU A 34 29.43 -12.61 -31.13
CA GLU A 34 30.04 -12.83 -32.45
C GLU A 34 29.87 -14.27 -32.93
N ILE A 35 30.13 -15.25 -32.04
CA ILE A 35 29.92 -16.67 -32.34
C ILE A 35 28.43 -16.94 -32.63
N LEU A 36 27.53 -16.35 -31.85
CA LEU A 36 26.09 -16.51 -32.04
C LEU A 36 25.66 -15.95 -33.40
N ILE A 37 26.01 -14.71 -33.73
CA ILE A 37 25.61 -14.07 -35.01
C ILE A 37 26.16 -14.85 -36.21
N GLY A 38 27.37 -15.41 -36.09
CA GLY A 38 27.97 -16.24 -37.14
C GLY A 38 27.41 -17.66 -37.24
N ALA A 39 26.61 -18.12 -36.28
CA ALA A 39 26.12 -19.49 -36.25
C ALA A 39 24.92 -19.72 -37.19
N PRO A 40 24.87 -20.86 -37.90
CA PRO A 40 23.74 -21.20 -38.75
C PRO A 40 22.49 -21.43 -37.89
N GLY A 41 21.36 -20.83 -38.29
CA GLY A 41 20.06 -21.04 -37.64
C GLY A 41 19.73 -20.08 -36.48
N VAL A 42 20.51 -19.02 -36.27
CA VAL A 42 20.16 -17.91 -35.37
C VAL A 42 19.00 -17.10 -35.95
N PRO A 43 18.02 -16.66 -35.12
CA PRO A 43 16.90 -15.85 -35.58
C PRO A 43 17.36 -14.62 -36.35
N TYR A 44 16.78 -14.37 -37.53
CA TYR A 44 17.21 -13.25 -38.38
C TYR A 44 17.10 -11.89 -37.66
N ASN A 45 16.07 -11.70 -36.79
CA ASN A 45 15.91 -10.51 -35.93
C ASN A 45 17.15 -10.20 -35.07
N VAL A 46 17.92 -11.23 -34.69
CA VAL A 46 19.14 -11.07 -33.89
C VAL A 46 20.32 -10.70 -34.78
N ARG A 47 20.34 -11.18 -36.03
CA ARG A 47 21.41 -10.86 -37.00
C ARG A 47 21.29 -9.42 -37.53
N GLU A 48 20.08 -8.94 -37.78
CA GLU A 48 19.80 -7.59 -38.31
C GLU A 48 19.94 -6.47 -37.26
N LEU A 49 20.10 -6.83 -35.98
CA LEU A 49 20.26 -5.86 -34.89
C LEU A 49 21.49 -4.96 -35.09
N PHE A 50 22.54 -5.48 -35.74
CA PHE A 50 23.84 -4.83 -35.84
C PHE A 50 24.09 -4.24 -37.24
N PRO A 51 24.73 -3.06 -37.35
CA PRO A 51 25.10 -2.48 -38.64
C PRO A 51 26.10 -3.36 -39.41
N GLU A 52 25.92 -3.49 -40.73
CA GLU A 52 26.84 -4.22 -41.60
C GLU A 52 28.29 -3.66 -41.49
N GLY A 53 29.27 -4.54 -41.26
CA GLY A 53 30.70 -4.19 -41.25
C GLY A 53 31.25 -3.56 -39.96
N ARG A 54 30.48 -3.46 -38.88
CA ARG A 54 30.93 -2.94 -37.55
C ARG A 54 30.64 -3.89 -36.39
N LEU A 55 30.77 -5.20 -36.62
CA LEU A 55 30.35 -6.22 -35.65
C LEU A 55 31.09 -6.08 -34.30
N ASP A 56 32.40 -5.82 -34.32
CA ASP A 56 33.27 -5.92 -33.15
C ASP A 56 32.95 -4.85 -32.08
N VAL A 57 32.88 -3.58 -32.48
CA VAL A 57 32.60 -2.46 -31.57
C VAL A 57 31.12 -2.44 -31.14
N SER A 58 30.22 -2.78 -32.08
CA SER A 58 28.78 -2.79 -31.84
C SER A 58 28.36 -3.93 -30.91
N ALA A 59 28.96 -5.12 -31.06
CA ALA A 59 28.75 -6.27 -30.17
C ALA A 59 29.33 -6.02 -28.77
N ALA A 60 30.48 -5.36 -28.66
CA ALA A 60 31.04 -4.96 -27.37
C ALA A 60 30.15 -3.93 -26.65
N ALA A 61 29.64 -2.92 -27.36
CA ALA A 61 28.71 -1.93 -26.82
C ALA A 61 27.37 -2.57 -26.39
N PHE A 62 26.85 -3.52 -27.16
CA PHE A 62 25.66 -4.29 -26.77
C PHE A 62 25.90 -5.14 -25.52
N SER A 63 27.05 -5.81 -25.47
CA SER A 63 27.46 -6.64 -24.32
C SER A 63 27.59 -5.82 -23.05
N LEU A 64 28.05 -4.57 -23.16
CA LEU A 64 28.03 -3.61 -22.06
C LEU A 64 26.61 -3.35 -21.56
N VAL A 65 25.63 -3.16 -22.45
CA VAL A 65 24.21 -2.98 -22.08
C VAL A 65 23.66 -4.23 -21.39
N LEU A 66 23.96 -5.43 -21.89
CA LEU A 66 23.50 -6.68 -21.25
C LEU A 66 24.04 -6.83 -19.82
N LEU A 67 25.32 -6.56 -19.59
CA LEU A 67 25.90 -6.58 -18.25
C LEU A 67 25.36 -5.44 -17.38
N PHE A 68 25.16 -4.26 -17.95
CA PHE A 68 24.56 -3.12 -17.28
C PHE A 68 23.13 -3.42 -16.80
N THR A 69 22.38 -4.21 -17.57
CA THR A 69 21.02 -4.70 -17.25
C THR A 69 20.99 -5.47 -15.92
N GLY A 70 22.03 -6.25 -15.62
CA GLY A 70 22.18 -6.91 -14.31
C GLY A 70 22.78 -5.99 -13.24
N PHE A 71 23.79 -5.21 -13.62
CA PHE A 71 24.54 -4.35 -12.70
C PHE A 71 23.70 -3.24 -12.05
N ALA A 72 22.99 -2.44 -12.85
CA ALA A 72 22.31 -1.24 -12.36
C ALA A 72 21.19 -1.56 -11.35
N PRO A 73 20.32 -2.54 -11.59
CA PRO A 73 19.29 -2.93 -10.61
C PRO A 73 19.89 -3.47 -9.31
N ALA A 74 20.91 -4.32 -9.36
CA ALA A 74 21.55 -4.85 -8.15
C ALA A 74 22.26 -3.76 -7.32
N TRP A 75 22.89 -2.80 -7.99
CA TRP A 75 23.52 -1.68 -7.33
C TRP A 75 22.49 -0.78 -6.64
N ALA A 76 21.39 -0.44 -7.31
CA ALA A 76 20.29 0.32 -6.73
C ALA A 76 19.61 -0.43 -5.57
N ALA A 77 19.36 -1.74 -5.74
CA ALA A 77 18.76 -2.60 -4.73
C ALA A 77 19.56 -2.61 -3.43
N ASP A 78 20.90 -2.73 -3.50
CA ASP A 78 21.74 -2.68 -2.30
C ASP A 78 21.63 -1.30 -1.58
N ARG A 79 21.59 -0.19 -2.33
CA ARG A 79 21.40 1.14 -1.74
C ARG A 79 20.06 1.27 -1.02
N ILE A 80 19.00 0.74 -1.61
CA ILE A 80 17.65 0.70 -1.01
C ILE A 80 17.66 -0.18 0.26
N LEU A 81 18.32 -1.34 0.22
CA LEU A 81 18.43 -2.21 1.39
C LEU A 81 19.18 -1.58 2.57
N ARG A 82 20.16 -0.70 2.30
CA ARG A 82 20.86 0.09 3.35
C ARG A 82 20.00 1.22 3.89
N SER A 83 19.30 1.92 3.00
CA SER A 83 18.51 3.08 3.35
C SER A 83 17.18 3.03 2.61
N PRO A 84 16.13 2.47 3.26
CA PRO A 84 14.83 2.24 2.63
C PRO A 84 14.20 3.50 2.04
N ARG A 85 14.57 4.70 2.51
CA ARG A 85 14.09 5.98 1.93
C ARG A 85 14.35 6.11 0.42
N TYR A 86 15.36 5.41 -0.12
CA TYR A 86 15.64 5.43 -1.56
C TYR A 86 14.65 4.60 -2.38
N SER A 87 13.74 3.83 -1.74
CA SER A 87 12.64 3.18 -2.45
C SER A 87 11.74 4.21 -3.15
N LEU A 88 11.63 5.42 -2.60
CA LEU A 88 10.90 6.56 -3.19
C LEU A 88 11.44 6.93 -4.59
N GLY A 89 12.72 6.71 -4.83
CA GLY A 89 13.40 7.05 -6.09
C GLY A 89 13.61 5.85 -7.01
N ALA A 90 13.05 4.66 -6.72
CA ALA A 90 13.35 3.45 -7.49
C ALA A 90 12.89 3.55 -8.96
N ALA A 91 11.71 4.11 -9.21
CA ALA A 91 11.24 4.41 -10.57
C ALA A 91 12.15 5.41 -11.30
N LEU A 92 12.60 6.47 -10.60
CA LEU A 92 13.56 7.42 -11.15
C LEU A 92 14.91 6.75 -11.45
N TRP A 93 15.39 5.86 -10.58
CA TRP A 93 16.58 5.05 -10.82
C TRP A 93 16.44 4.18 -12.07
N ALA A 94 15.30 3.52 -12.22
CA ALA A 94 15.00 2.70 -13.39
C ALA A 94 14.95 3.55 -14.67
N ALA A 95 14.33 4.73 -14.62
CA ALA A 95 14.30 5.67 -15.74
C ALA A 95 15.71 6.19 -16.10
N CYS A 96 16.53 6.56 -15.12
CA CYS A 96 17.92 6.98 -15.36
C CYS A 96 18.76 5.84 -15.93
N ALA A 97 18.57 4.60 -15.46
CA ALA A 97 19.25 3.42 -16.00
C ALA A 97 18.80 3.14 -17.44
N ALA A 98 17.50 3.23 -17.72
CA ALA A 98 16.96 3.11 -19.07
C ALA A 98 17.51 4.20 -20.00
N LEU A 99 17.61 5.45 -19.53
CA LEU A 99 18.19 6.53 -20.32
C LEU A 99 19.68 6.27 -20.65
N ALA A 100 20.45 5.77 -19.68
CA ALA A 100 21.85 5.38 -19.93
C ALA A 100 21.95 4.23 -20.94
N ALA A 101 21.08 3.22 -20.81
CA ALA A 101 21.01 2.09 -21.75
C ALA A 101 20.62 2.55 -23.17
N TRP A 102 19.71 3.52 -23.30
CA TRP A 102 19.32 4.11 -24.59
C TRP A 102 20.52 4.67 -25.34
N PHE A 103 21.33 5.52 -24.68
CA PHE A 103 22.51 6.10 -25.32
C PHE A 103 23.56 5.04 -25.71
N MET A 104 23.73 3.99 -24.89
CA MET A 104 24.62 2.88 -25.23
C MET A 104 24.10 2.05 -26.41
N LEU A 105 22.79 1.78 -26.47
CA LEU A 105 22.16 1.04 -27.56
C LEU A 105 22.19 1.81 -28.88
N ARG A 106 22.04 3.14 -28.85
CA ARG A 106 22.16 3.99 -30.05
C ARG A 106 23.53 3.96 -30.71
N LEU A 107 24.57 3.52 -29.99
CA LEU A 107 25.91 3.30 -30.52
C LEU A 107 26.13 1.88 -31.05
N SER A 108 25.18 0.97 -30.81
CA SER A 108 25.33 -0.48 -30.94
C SER A 108 24.34 -1.10 -31.92
N VAL A 109 23.11 -0.57 -32.00
CA VAL A 109 21.97 -1.15 -32.72
C VAL A 109 21.49 -0.17 -33.78
N THR A 110 20.97 -0.69 -34.90
CA THR A 110 20.38 0.15 -35.96
C THR A 110 19.14 0.89 -35.47
N THR A 111 18.87 2.08 -36.02
CA THR A 111 17.64 2.84 -35.69
C THR A 111 16.38 2.14 -36.17
N GLU A 112 16.48 1.37 -37.26
CA GLU A 112 15.39 0.56 -37.80
C GLU A 112 14.98 -0.54 -36.81
N SER A 113 15.93 -1.34 -36.31
CA SER A 113 15.63 -2.38 -35.31
C SER A 113 15.11 -1.82 -33.98
N LEU A 114 15.52 -0.60 -33.59
CA LEU A 114 14.92 0.09 -32.46
C LEU A 114 13.48 0.53 -32.75
N GLY A 115 13.20 1.00 -33.97
CA GLY A 115 11.86 1.35 -34.44
C GLY A 115 10.92 0.15 -34.51
N ASP A 116 11.41 -1.03 -34.88
CA ASP A 116 10.60 -2.27 -34.93
C ASP A 116 10.02 -2.66 -33.55
N ILE A 117 10.72 -2.28 -32.48
CA ILE A 117 10.33 -2.58 -31.10
C ILE A 117 9.57 -1.41 -30.47
N LEU A 118 9.95 -0.17 -30.75
CA LEU A 118 9.33 1.02 -30.15
C LEU A 118 8.12 1.54 -30.92
N GLY A 119 7.96 1.15 -32.18
CA GLY A 119 6.97 1.67 -33.10
C GLY A 119 7.46 2.89 -33.87
N SER A 120 6.63 3.38 -34.79
CA SER A 120 6.91 4.62 -35.54
C SER A 120 6.64 5.86 -34.67
N GLN A 121 7.28 6.99 -35.02
CA GLN A 121 7.00 8.27 -34.36
C GLN A 121 5.70 8.86 -34.92
N THR A 122 4.65 8.95 -34.10
CA THR A 122 3.32 9.42 -34.52
C THR A 122 2.87 10.68 -33.79
N LEU A 123 3.54 11.08 -32.71
CA LEU A 123 3.15 12.23 -31.89
C LEU A 123 3.75 13.56 -32.39
N GLY A 124 4.60 13.52 -33.41
CA GLY A 124 5.22 14.72 -34.01
C GLY A 124 6.21 15.44 -33.08
N TRP A 125 6.73 14.75 -32.06
CA TRP A 125 7.72 15.33 -31.16
C TRP A 125 9.05 15.53 -31.89
N GLY A 126 9.74 16.65 -31.60
CA GLY A 126 11.05 16.90 -32.20
C GLY A 126 12.08 15.87 -31.76
N TRP A 127 13.01 15.52 -32.66
CA TRP A 127 14.14 14.62 -32.39
C TRP A 127 13.69 13.21 -31.95
N ASP A 128 14.45 12.55 -31.08
CA ASP A 128 14.17 11.20 -30.60
C ASP A 128 13.28 11.15 -29.34
N TRP A 129 12.64 12.25 -28.92
CA TRP A 129 11.94 12.30 -27.63
C TRP A 129 10.82 11.27 -27.49
N GLU A 130 10.06 11.01 -28.56
CA GLU A 130 9.00 9.99 -28.53
C GLU A 130 9.62 8.58 -28.32
N PHE A 131 10.69 8.26 -29.04
CA PHE A 131 11.40 6.99 -28.87
C PHE A 131 12.01 6.84 -27.49
N ILE A 132 12.63 7.91 -26.96
CA ILE A 132 13.18 7.90 -25.61
C ILE A 132 12.08 7.60 -24.60
N CYS A 133 10.94 8.30 -24.65
CA CYS A 133 9.84 8.07 -23.71
C CYS A 133 9.27 6.64 -23.78
N ARG A 134 9.06 6.10 -24.99
CA ARG A 134 8.61 4.71 -25.17
C ARG A 134 9.66 3.72 -24.66
N PHE A 135 10.94 3.95 -24.93
CA PHE A 135 12.04 3.11 -24.46
C PHE A 135 12.19 3.14 -22.94
N LEU A 136 12.05 4.31 -22.32
CA LEU A 136 12.09 4.46 -20.86
C LEU A 136 11.00 3.61 -20.20
N ALA A 137 9.81 3.51 -20.79
CA ALA A 137 8.78 2.61 -20.31
C ALA A 137 9.16 1.13 -20.55
N LEU A 138 9.48 0.77 -21.80
CA LEU A 138 9.81 -0.60 -22.22
C LEU A 138 10.96 -1.21 -21.41
N TYR A 139 12.03 -0.45 -21.19
CA TYR A 139 13.23 -0.90 -20.48
C TYR A 139 13.18 -0.62 -18.98
N GLY A 140 12.51 0.47 -18.56
CA GLY A 140 12.37 0.84 -17.15
C GLY A 140 11.51 -0.13 -16.33
N GLY A 141 10.47 -0.73 -16.93
CA GLY A 141 9.66 -1.77 -16.27
C GLY A 141 10.49 -2.99 -15.85
N PRO A 142 11.18 -3.66 -16.78
CA PRO A 142 12.11 -4.75 -16.46
C PRO A 142 13.18 -4.35 -15.44
N MET A 143 13.74 -3.14 -15.53
CA MET A 143 14.70 -2.63 -14.53
C MET A 143 14.13 -2.63 -13.10
N LEU A 144 12.87 -2.21 -12.93
CA LEU A 144 12.19 -2.25 -11.63
C LEU A 144 12.00 -3.67 -11.10
N LEU A 145 11.60 -4.60 -11.97
CA LEU A 145 11.42 -6.01 -11.62
C LEU A 145 12.74 -6.66 -11.20
N LEU A 146 13.82 -6.43 -11.96
CA LEU A 146 15.16 -6.91 -11.63
C LEU A 146 15.68 -6.31 -10.32
N MET A 147 15.38 -5.04 -10.05
CA MET A 147 15.75 -4.36 -8.80
C MET A 147 15.04 -5.00 -7.61
N ALA A 148 13.75 -5.31 -7.75
CA ALA A 148 12.98 -6.01 -6.74
C ALA A 148 13.50 -7.43 -6.50
N SER A 149 13.85 -8.16 -7.56
CA SER A 149 14.44 -9.50 -7.47
C SER A 149 15.78 -9.48 -6.72
N SER A 150 16.68 -8.56 -7.07
CA SER A 150 17.98 -8.45 -6.41
C SER A 150 17.84 -8.02 -4.95
N ALA A 151 16.91 -7.09 -4.64
CA ALA A 151 16.59 -6.71 -3.27
C ALA A 151 16.02 -7.89 -2.45
N ALA A 152 15.15 -8.70 -3.07
CA ALA A 152 14.55 -9.86 -2.44
C ALA A 152 15.61 -10.91 -2.07
N VAL A 153 16.47 -11.29 -3.02
CA VAL A 153 17.52 -12.28 -2.78
C VAL A 153 18.57 -11.74 -1.81
N GLY A 154 18.99 -10.47 -1.96
CA GLY A 154 19.96 -9.84 -1.05
C GLY A 154 19.48 -9.82 0.40
N ALA A 155 18.22 -9.41 0.65
CA ALA A 155 17.63 -9.43 1.98
C ALA A 155 17.37 -10.86 2.50
N TRP A 156 17.00 -11.80 1.62
CA TRP A 156 16.88 -13.21 1.99
C TRP A 156 18.21 -13.77 2.49
N ARG A 157 19.28 -13.65 1.69
CA ARG A 157 20.60 -14.18 2.02
C ARG A 157 21.14 -13.60 3.32
N LYS A 158 20.88 -12.31 3.58
CA LYS A 158 21.37 -11.64 4.78
C LYS A 158 20.52 -11.90 6.03
N SER A 159 19.20 -11.85 5.91
CA SER A 159 18.30 -11.75 7.08
C SER A 159 17.20 -12.82 7.12
N GLY A 160 17.15 -13.69 6.11
CA GLY A 160 16.22 -14.81 5.97
C GLY A 160 15.06 -14.52 5.04
N MET A 161 14.40 -15.58 4.57
CA MET A 161 13.41 -15.57 3.49
C MET A 161 12.30 -14.53 3.69
N PHE A 162 11.81 -14.39 4.92
CA PHE A 162 10.80 -13.40 5.28
C PHE A 162 11.21 -11.96 4.94
N ARG A 163 12.46 -11.57 5.26
CA ARG A 163 13.00 -10.25 4.93
C ARG A 163 13.20 -10.08 3.43
N GLY A 164 13.52 -11.16 2.72
CA GLY A 164 13.59 -11.19 1.26
C GLY A 164 12.26 -10.89 0.61
N VAL A 165 11.22 -11.64 0.98
CA VAL A 165 9.85 -11.41 0.49
C VAL A 165 9.41 -9.99 0.83
N GLN A 166 9.64 -9.51 2.05
CA GLN A 166 9.32 -8.14 2.44
C GLN A 166 9.99 -7.08 1.56
N ALA A 167 11.28 -7.27 1.23
CA ALA A 167 12.04 -6.30 0.44
C ALA A 167 11.58 -6.28 -1.02
N GLY A 168 11.48 -7.45 -1.66
CA GLY A 168 11.05 -7.55 -3.06
C GLY A 168 9.62 -7.08 -3.24
N LEU A 169 8.68 -7.64 -2.48
CA LEU A 169 7.26 -7.30 -2.59
C LEU A 169 7.00 -5.86 -2.16
N GLY A 170 7.68 -5.37 -1.13
CA GLY A 170 7.60 -3.97 -0.74
C GLY A 170 8.04 -3.02 -1.85
N LEU A 171 9.11 -3.35 -2.59
CA LEU A 171 9.57 -2.53 -3.70
C LEU A 171 8.61 -2.58 -4.90
N LEU A 172 8.07 -3.76 -5.22
CA LEU A 172 7.07 -3.93 -6.28
C LEU A 172 5.79 -3.14 -5.98
N LEU A 173 5.22 -3.30 -4.79
CA LEU A 173 4.00 -2.59 -4.41
C LEU A 173 4.20 -1.07 -4.37
N PHE A 174 5.34 -0.62 -3.85
CA PHE A 174 5.66 0.80 -3.81
C PHE A 174 5.77 1.42 -5.22
N ASN A 175 6.27 0.65 -6.20
CA ASN A 175 6.40 1.09 -7.59
C ASN A 175 5.28 0.55 -8.50
N LEU A 176 4.20 0.00 -7.94
CA LEU A 176 3.08 -0.54 -8.71
C LEU A 176 2.47 0.51 -9.65
N PRO A 177 2.26 1.78 -9.26
CA PRO A 177 1.76 2.80 -10.19
C PRO A 177 2.67 2.99 -11.41
N CYS A 178 3.99 2.91 -11.22
CA CYS A 178 4.95 2.98 -12.32
C CYS A 178 4.92 1.73 -13.20
N LEU A 179 4.76 0.54 -12.62
CA LEU A 179 4.61 -0.71 -13.38
C LEU A 179 3.32 -0.72 -14.20
N LEU A 180 2.23 -0.18 -13.66
CA LEU A 180 0.96 0.01 -14.39
C LEU A 180 1.13 1.04 -15.52
N LEU A 181 1.82 2.16 -15.25
CA LEU A 181 2.15 3.14 -16.29
C LEU A 181 3.01 2.54 -17.41
N VAL A 182 3.98 1.69 -17.06
CA VAL A 182 4.79 0.98 -18.06
C VAL A 182 3.93 0.02 -18.87
N HIS A 183 3.08 -0.78 -18.23
CA HIS A 183 2.16 -1.67 -18.94
C HIS A 183 1.28 -0.87 -19.91
N PHE A 184 0.75 0.26 -19.46
CA PHE A 184 -0.05 1.15 -20.27
C PHE A 184 0.70 1.66 -21.52
N VAL A 185 1.92 2.17 -21.35
CA VAL A 185 2.72 2.70 -22.48
C VAL A 185 3.19 1.60 -23.43
N VAL A 186 3.56 0.43 -22.90
CA VAL A 186 4.23 -0.65 -23.65
C VAL A 186 3.25 -1.62 -24.30
N ILE A 187 2.06 -1.79 -23.72
CA ILE A 187 1.06 -2.75 -24.19
C ILE A 187 -0.12 -2.02 -24.82
N ASP A 188 -0.83 -1.19 -24.04
CA ASP A 188 -2.09 -0.57 -24.50
C ASP A 188 -1.87 0.52 -25.55
N TRP A 189 -0.74 1.25 -25.46
CA TRP A 189 -0.34 2.33 -26.38
C TRP A 189 0.86 1.96 -27.26
N ALA A 190 1.12 0.66 -27.39
CA ALA A 190 2.11 0.15 -28.33
C ALA A 190 1.78 0.65 -29.75
N ASN A 191 2.76 1.21 -30.43
CA ASN A 191 2.64 1.66 -31.82
C ASN A 191 3.46 0.77 -32.77
N THR A 192 3.53 -0.52 -32.43
CA THR A 192 4.22 -1.55 -33.21
C THR A 192 3.39 -2.82 -33.19
N ASP A 193 3.28 -3.44 -34.37
CA ASP A 193 2.64 -4.74 -34.56
C ASP A 193 3.37 -5.84 -33.78
N ASN A 194 4.69 -5.73 -33.63
CA ASN A 194 5.52 -6.68 -32.88
C ASN A 194 5.21 -6.72 -31.37
N LEU A 195 4.48 -5.75 -30.80
CA LEU A 195 3.97 -5.86 -29.43
C LEU A 195 2.48 -6.19 -29.42
N THR A 196 1.68 -5.51 -30.23
CA THR A 196 0.21 -5.68 -30.22
C THR A 196 -0.25 -7.03 -30.76
N GLU A 197 0.47 -7.64 -31.71
CA GLU A 197 0.12 -8.95 -32.28
C GLU A 197 0.73 -10.12 -31.52
N LEU A 198 1.93 -9.94 -30.93
CA LEU A 198 2.67 -11.01 -30.26
C LEU A 198 2.18 -11.25 -28.83
N ILE A 199 1.84 -10.17 -28.11
CA ILE A 199 1.42 -10.25 -26.71
C ILE A 199 -0.06 -10.57 -26.63
N ARG A 200 -0.41 -11.54 -25.79
CA ARG A 200 -1.80 -11.99 -25.63
C ARG A 200 -2.64 -10.92 -24.93
N ALA A 201 -3.78 -10.53 -25.53
CA ALA A 201 -4.70 -9.54 -24.96
C ALA A 201 -5.83 -10.14 -24.11
N GLU A 202 -6.56 -11.14 -24.62
CA GLU A 202 -7.69 -11.79 -23.93
C GLU A 202 -7.64 -13.33 -24.05
N PRO A 203 -8.29 -14.08 -23.12
CA PRO A 203 -8.95 -13.66 -21.88
C PRO A 203 -7.95 -13.42 -20.72
N TYR A 204 -6.66 -13.63 -20.95
CA TYR A 204 -5.62 -13.44 -19.94
C TYR A 204 -4.65 -12.33 -20.38
N PRO A 205 -4.23 -11.43 -19.47
CA PRO A 205 -3.33 -10.33 -19.80
C PRO A 205 -1.90 -10.86 -19.99
N GLY A 206 -1.52 -11.14 -21.23
CA GLY A 206 -0.22 -11.70 -21.61
C GLY A 206 0.97 -10.93 -21.05
N GLY A 207 0.88 -9.60 -21.01
CA GLY A 207 1.89 -8.73 -20.43
C GLY A 207 2.21 -9.04 -18.96
N VAL A 208 1.24 -9.51 -18.16
CA VAL A 208 1.47 -9.90 -16.76
C VAL A 208 2.36 -11.14 -16.68
N PHE A 209 2.14 -12.15 -17.54
CA PHE A 209 2.99 -13.34 -17.57
C PHE A 209 4.41 -13.02 -18.02
N LEU A 210 4.58 -12.09 -18.98
CA LEU A 210 5.90 -11.62 -19.39
C LEU A 210 6.61 -10.85 -18.26
N MET A 211 5.89 -10.06 -17.47
CA MET A 211 6.46 -9.44 -16.25
C MET A 211 6.86 -10.49 -15.20
N LEU A 212 6.03 -11.52 -14.99
CA LEU A 212 6.37 -12.64 -14.09
C LEU A 212 7.60 -13.41 -14.59
N LEU A 213 7.75 -13.55 -15.90
CA LEU A 213 8.92 -14.18 -16.52
C LEU A 213 10.20 -13.37 -16.23
N VAL A 214 10.17 -12.05 -16.40
CA VAL A 214 11.30 -11.18 -16.03
C VAL A 214 11.63 -11.28 -14.54
N LEU A 215 10.60 -11.33 -13.67
CA LEU A 215 10.79 -11.50 -12.23
C LEU A 215 11.46 -12.86 -11.92
N LEU A 216 11.02 -13.94 -12.55
CA LEU A 216 11.60 -15.29 -12.42
C LEU A 216 13.07 -15.31 -12.82
N ILE A 217 13.39 -14.76 -14.01
CA ILE A 217 14.76 -14.66 -14.52
C ILE A 217 15.62 -13.83 -13.56
N GLY A 218 15.12 -12.68 -13.09
CA GLY A 218 15.83 -11.83 -12.14
C GLY A 218 16.09 -12.50 -10.79
N LEU A 219 15.10 -13.22 -10.22
CA LEU A 219 15.28 -13.94 -8.96
C LEU A 219 16.34 -15.04 -9.10
N ASN A 220 16.33 -15.73 -10.23
CA ASN A 220 17.31 -16.76 -10.52
C ASN A 220 18.72 -16.18 -10.72
N ALA A 221 18.84 -15.10 -11.51
CA ALA A 221 20.10 -14.39 -11.73
C ALA A 221 20.70 -13.87 -10.42
N ALA A 222 19.89 -13.22 -9.57
CA ALA A 222 20.33 -12.76 -8.28
C ALA A 222 20.76 -13.91 -7.35
N ALA A 223 20.06 -15.05 -7.38
CA ALA A 223 20.43 -16.23 -6.59
C ALA A 223 21.77 -16.83 -7.04
N LEU A 224 22.01 -16.90 -8.35
CA LEU A 224 23.26 -17.37 -8.96
C LEU A 224 24.41 -16.40 -8.67
N ALA A 225 24.21 -15.09 -8.82
CA ALA A 225 25.21 -14.07 -8.48
C ALA A 225 25.66 -14.15 -7.02
N HIS A 226 24.73 -14.37 -6.09
CA HIS A 226 25.07 -14.59 -4.68
C HIS A 226 25.81 -15.90 -4.43
N ALA A 227 25.54 -16.95 -5.21
CA ALA A 227 26.30 -18.20 -5.15
C ALA A 227 27.74 -17.99 -5.67
N TRP A 228 27.92 -17.25 -6.76
CA TRP A 228 29.25 -16.91 -7.30
C TRP A 228 30.05 -15.96 -6.41
N ARG A 229 29.38 -15.05 -5.69
CA ARG A 229 30.04 -14.14 -4.74
C ARG A 229 30.71 -14.86 -3.58
N GLN A 230 30.13 -15.99 -3.14
CA GLN A 230 30.66 -16.82 -2.05
C GLN A 230 30.64 -18.30 -2.49
N PRO A 231 31.53 -18.68 -3.42
CA PRO A 231 31.42 -19.95 -4.12
C PRO A 231 31.76 -21.10 -3.17
N THR A 232 30.81 -22.02 -3.02
CA THR A 232 31.07 -23.38 -2.55
C THR A 232 30.50 -24.34 -3.59
N ALA A 233 31.15 -25.50 -3.79
CA ALA A 233 30.76 -26.45 -4.82
C ALA A 233 29.25 -26.79 -4.75
N GLY A 234 28.74 -27.06 -3.54
CA GLY A 234 27.31 -27.35 -3.33
C GLY A 234 26.37 -26.17 -3.62
N ARG A 235 26.77 -24.92 -3.30
CA ARG A 235 25.92 -23.73 -3.56
C ARG A 235 25.85 -23.40 -5.05
N VAL A 236 26.98 -23.47 -5.74
CA VAL A 236 27.05 -23.19 -7.17
C VAL A 236 26.30 -24.28 -7.93
N ALA A 237 26.53 -25.56 -7.62
CA ALA A 237 25.80 -26.67 -8.21
C ALA A 237 24.29 -26.56 -7.98
N ALA A 238 23.85 -26.23 -6.76
CA ALA A 238 22.44 -26.05 -6.47
C ALA A 238 21.82 -24.87 -7.24
N ALA A 239 22.53 -23.75 -7.41
CA ALA A 239 22.05 -22.60 -8.17
C ALA A 239 21.97 -22.90 -9.69
N MET A 240 22.94 -23.65 -10.23
CA MET A 240 22.92 -24.10 -11.62
C MET A 240 21.80 -25.12 -11.87
N ALA A 241 21.61 -26.08 -10.95
CA ALA A 241 20.51 -27.04 -11.03
C ALA A 241 19.14 -26.33 -10.95
N ALA A 242 19.00 -25.34 -10.05
CA ALA A 242 17.81 -24.51 -9.98
C ALA A 242 17.58 -23.76 -11.31
N THR A 243 18.63 -23.23 -11.93
CA THR A 243 18.51 -22.57 -13.25
C THR A 243 17.95 -23.51 -14.32
N GLY A 244 18.44 -24.75 -14.38
CA GLY A 244 17.91 -25.76 -15.31
C GLY A 244 16.44 -26.11 -15.04
N ILE A 245 16.06 -26.29 -13.77
CA ILE A 245 14.67 -26.57 -13.36
C ILE A 245 13.74 -25.40 -13.72
N LEU A 246 14.20 -24.16 -13.53
CA LEU A 246 13.41 -22.95 -13.76
C LEU A 246 13.21 -22.62 -15.26
N VAL A 247 13.83 -23.36 -16.19
CA VAL A 247 13.54 -23.24 -17.63
C VAL A 247 12.10 -23.64 -17.94
N VAL A 248 11.59 -24.69 -17.28
CA VAL A 248 10.21 -25.18 -17.49
C VAL A 248 9.16 -24.12 -17.14
N PRO A 249 9.12 -23.55 -15.92
CA PRO A 249 8.19 -22.46 -15.62
C PRO A 249 8.46 -21.20 -16.46
N GLY A 250 9.71 -20.95 -16.87
CA GLY A 250 10.01 -19.85 -17.80
C GLY A 250 9.36 -20.03 -19.16
N TRP A 251 9.40 -21.25 -19.73
CA TRP A 251 8.72 -21.58 -20.98
C TRP A 251 7.19 -21.42 -20.85
N LEU A 252 6.61 -21.93 -19.77
CA LEU A 252 5.17 -21.79 -19.52
C LEU A 252 4.74 -20.32 -19.43
N LEU A 253 5.51 -19.47 -18.75
CA LEU A 253 5.22 -18.03 -18.66
C LEU A 253 5.35 -17.34 -20.02
N LEU A 254 6.31 -17.76 -20.86
CA LEU A 254 6.44 -17.26 -22.23
C LEU A 254 5.22 -17.65 -23.08
N GLU A 255 4.78 -18.91 -23.06
CA GLU A 255 3.61 -19.37 -23.82
C GLU A 255 2.30 -18.73 -23.34
N LEU A 256 2.16 -18.48 -22.04
CA LEU A 256 0.99 -17.77 -21.50
C LEU A 256 1.01 -16.28 -21.87
N GLY A 257 2.19 -15.69 -22.00
CA GLY A 257 2.38 -14.29 -22.36
C GLY A 257 2.16 -13.99 -23.85
N LEU A 258 2.42 -14.96 -24.71
CA LEU A 258 2.36 -14.83 -26.16
C LEU A 258 1.07 -15.40 -26.76
N VAL A 259 0.71 -14.95 -27.97
CA VAL A 259 -0.43 -15.48 -28.72
C VAL A 259 -0.12 -16.90 -29.25
N PRO A 260 -0.99 -17.89 -29.01
CA PRO A 260 -0.75 -19.27 -29.45
C PRO A 260 -0.80 -19.45 -30.97
N GLU A 261 -1.54 -18.60 -31.68
CA GLU A 261 -1.67 -18.60 -33.14
C GLU A 261 -1.51 -17.17 -33.68
N LEU A 262 -0.34 -16.88 -34.27
CA LEU A 262 -0.05 -15.63 -34.96
C LEU A 262 -0.16 -15.87 -36.46
N THR A 263 -0.99 -15.06 -37.14
CA THR A 263 -1.11 -15.11 -38.61
C THR A 263 -0.37 -13.92 -39.21
N LYS A 264 0.78 -14.18 -39.86
CA LYS A 264 1.59 -13.14 -40.52
C LYS A 264 2.10 -13.66 -41.86
N TYR A 265 2.11 -12.79 -42.88
CA TYR A 265 2.52 -13.14 -44.24
C TYR A 265 1.77 -14.34 -44.86
N GLY A 266 0.50 -14.53 -44.48
CA GLY A 266 -0.33 -15.64 -44.98
C GLY A 266 -0.05 -17.01 -44.36
N ILE A 267 0.77 -17.08 -43.30
CA ILE A 267 1.09 -18.32 -42.57
C ILE A 267 0.69 -18.15 -41.09
N THR A 268 0.03 -19.15 -40.53
CA THR A 268 -0.31 -19.21 -39.10
C THR A 268 0.69 -20.06 -38.35
N PHE A 269 1.30 -19.52 -37.28
CA PHE A 269 2.27 -20.22 -36.46
C PHE A 269 2.29 -19.65 -35.03
N PRO A 270 2.81 -20.38 -34.02
CA PRO A 270 2.91 -19.86 -32.66
C PRO A 270 3.82 -18.64 -32.57
N ALA A 271 3.42 -17.61 -31.82
CA ALA A 271 4.23 -16.40 -31.60
C ALA A 271 5.65 -16.71 -31.08
N ALA A 272 5.84 -17.77 -30.28
CA ALA A 272 7.17 -18.19 -29.83
C ALA A 272 8.13 -18.53 -30.99
N ARG A 273 7.60 -19.07 -32.11
CA ARG A 273 8.38 -19.32 -33.33
C ARG A 273 8.82 -18.03 -33.99
N PHE A 274 8.04 -16.96 -33.89
CA PHE A 274 8.43 -15.63 -34.39
C PHE A 274 9.74 -15.14 -33.75
N LEU A 275 9.94 -15.46 -32.46
CA LEU A 275 11.07 -14.99 -31.66
C LEU A 275 12.28 -15.94 -31.73
N LEU A 276 12.03 -17.26 -31.74
CA LEU A 276 13.06 -18.29 -31.58
C LEU A 276 13.42 -19.02 -32.90
N GLY A 277 12.60 -18.87 -33.93
CA GLY A 277 12.81 -19.48 -35.24
C GLY A 277 13.95 -18.80 -36.01
N PRO A 278 14.71 -19.55 -36.83
CA PRO A 278 15.78 -18.98 -37.66
C PRO A 278 15.23 -17.98 -38.69
N ASP A 279 14.07 -18.31 -39.27
CA ASP A 279 13.40 -17.57 -40.32
C ASP A 279 11.89 -17.86 -40.28
N ARG A 280 11.11 -17.23 -41.18
CA ARG A 280 9.64 -17.35 -41.24
C ARG A 280 9.14 -18.66 -41.88
N GLN A 281 9.99 -19.36 -42.63
CA GLN A 281 9.62 -20.52 -43.44
C GLN A 281 9.92 -21.84 -42.73
N THR A 282 11.02 -21.92 -41.98
CA THR A 282 11.48 -23.12 -41.27
C THR A 282 10.55 -23.48 -40.12
N VAL A 283 9.86 -24.62 -40.25
CA VAL A 283 8.95 -25.15 -39.23
C VAL A 283 9.75 -25.86 -38.16
N LEU A 284 9.60 -25.41 -36.91
CA LEU A 284 10.24 -26.03 -35.73
C LEU A 284 9.19 -26.74 -34.89
N SER A 285 9.55 -27.86 -34.27
CA SER A 285 8.70 -28.53 -33.29
C SER A 285 8.62 -27.71 -31.99
N GLN A 286 7.59 -27.95 -31.16
CA GLN A 286 7.53 -27.33 -29.82
C GLN A 286 8.75 -27.70 -28.96
N TRP A 287 9.29 -28.91 -29.11
CA TRP A 287 10.50 -29.33 -28.41
C TRP A 287 11.75 -28.53 -28.84
N ASP A 288 11.89 -28.23 -30.13
CA ASP A 288 13.00 -27.40 -30.63
C ASP A 288 12.90 -25.97 -30.10
N LEU A 289 11.68 -25.41 -30.07
CA LEU A 289 11.42 -24.08 -29.50
C LEU A 289 11.73 -24.05 -28.00
N PHE A 290 11.32 -25.07 -27.26
CA PHE A 290 11.63 -25.21 -25.84
C PHE A 290 13.15 -25.29 -25.58
N LEU A 291 13.90 -26.08 -26.36
CA LEU A 291 15.36 -26.17 -26.23
C LEU A 291 16.05 -24.84 -26.53
N ARG A 292 15.64 -24.16 -27.61
CA ARG A 292 16.15 -22.82 -27.96
C ARG A 292 15.85 -21.80 -26.86
N TRP A 293 14.63 -21.83 -26.32
CA TRP A 293 14.27 -21.01 -25.15
C TRP A 293 15.14 -21.32 -23.94
N GLY A 294 15.42 -22.60 -23.67
CA GLY A 294 16.33 -23.02 -22.59
C GLY A 294 17.71 -22.39 -22.72
N ILE A 295 18.26 -22.32 -23.93
CA ILE A 295 19.54 -21.62 -24.21
C ILE A 295 19.41 -20.12 -23.94
N VAL A 296 18.35 -19.48 -24.44
CA VAL A 296 18.11 -18.04 -24.25
C VAL A 296 17.97 -17.69 -22.76
N GLN A 297 17.13 -18.42 -22.03
CA GLN A 297 16.88 -18.16 -20.61
C GLN A 297 18.14 -18.40 -19.77
N THR A 298 18.88 -19.49 -20.02
CA THR A 298 20.12 -19.78 -19.28
C THR A 298 21.21 -18.74 -19.56
N ALA A 299 21.38 -18.32 -20.81
CA ALA A 299 22.30 -17.25 -21.18
C ALA A 299 21.89 -15.90 -20.55
N ALA A 300 20.61 -15.55 -20.57
CA ALA A 300 20.09 -14.34 -19.93
C ALA A 300 20.37 -14.34 -18.42
N VAL A 301 20.09 -15.45 -17.73
CA VAL A 301 20.38 -15.62 -16.30
C VAL A 301 21.87 -15.47 -16.01
N ALA A 302 22.74 -16.10 -16.81
CA ALA A 302 24.18 -16.03 -16.61
C ALA A 302 24.72 -14.61 -16.79
N THR A 303 24.31 -13.91 -17.86
CA THR A 303 24.74 -12.55 -18.16
C THR A 303 24.26 -11.55 -17.11
N LEU A 304 22.99 -11.62 -16.71
CA LEU A 304 22.45 -10.80 -15.63
C LEU A 304 23.17 -11.08 -14.30
N ALA A 305 23.37 -12.36 -13.96
CA ALA A 305 24.09 -12.76 -12.75
C ALA A 305 25.53 -12.24 -12.72
N TRP A 306 26.19 -12.14 -13.89
CA TRP A 306 27.55 -11.60 -14.00
C TRP A 306 27.56 -10.09 -13.73
N GLY A 307 26.63 -9.34 -14.32
CA GLY A 307 26.42 -7.92 -14.03
C GLY A 307 26.11 -7.67 -12.54
N GLU A 308 25.22 -8.48 -11.96
CA GLU A 308 24.90 -8.43 -10.53
C GLU A 308 26.12 -8.72 -9.65
N LEU A 309 26.93 -9.74 -10.00
CA LEU A 309 28.14 -10.09 -9.27
C LEU A 309 29.12 -8.90 -9.19
N ILE A 310 29.34 -8.21 -10.32
CA ILE A 310 30.19 -7.02 -10.39
C ILE A 310 29.66 -5.92 -9.45
N ALA A 311 28.34 -5.67 -9.46
CA ALA A 311 27.71 -4.72 -8.55
C ALA A 311 27.92 -5.11 -7.08
N LEU A 312 27.70 -6.38 -6.74
CA LEU A 312 27.86 -6.91 -5.38
C LEU A 312 29.32 -6.89 -4.89
N LEU A 313 30.31 -6.93 -5.78
CA LEU A 313 31.73 -6.84 -5.43
C LEU A 313 32.17 -5.39 -5.18
N LEU A 314 31.64 -4.44 -5.95
CA LEU A 314 31.95 -3.01 -5.81
C LEU A 314 31.31 -2.37 -4.57
N VAL A 315 30.26 -3.00 -4.04
CA VAL A 315 29.47 -2.46 -2.96
C VAL A 315 29.82 -3.18 -1.64
N PRO A 316 30.38 -2.48 -0.62
CA PRO A 316 30.84 -3.12 0.60
C PRO A 316 29.65 -3.69 1.37
N SER A 317 29.53 -5.03 1.47
CA SER A 317 28.39 -5.76 2.05
C SER A 317 27.70 -4.97 3.16
N TYR A 318 26.39 -4.77 3.05
CA TYR A 318 25.57 -4.24 4.13
C TYR A 318 25.84 -5.08 5.39
N ALA A 319 26.74 -4.66 6.27
CA ALA A 319 26.88 -5.24 7.60
C ALA A 319 25.63 -4.82 8.36
N ALA A 320 24.94 -5.76 8.99
CA ALA A 320 24.00 -5.35 10.03
C ALA A 320 24.87 -4.65 11.08
N ALA A 321 24.51 -3.44 11.48
CA ALA A 321 25.03 -2.93 12.74
C ALA A 321 24.84 -4.06 13.76
N PRO A 322 25.89 -4.47 14.49
CA PRO A 322 25.71 -5.44 15.56
C PRO A 322 24.58 -4.92 16.42
N ALA A 323 23.56 -5.76 16.65
CA ALA A 323 22.45 -5.40 17.50
C ALA A 323 23.03 -4.81 18.78
N ALA A 324 22.65 -3.59 19.13
CA ALA A 324 23.15 -2.84 20.28
C ALA A 324 22.79 -3.47 21.64
N HIS A 325 22.49 -4.77 21.67
CA HIS A 325 22.17 -5.56 22.84
C HIS A 325 23.28 -6.53 23.27
N THR A 326 24.39 -6.65 22.54
CA THR A 326 25.52 -7.51 22.96
C THR A 326 26.77 -6.77 23.42
N SER A 327 26.87 -5.46 23.22
CA SER A 327 28.03 -4.68 23.72
C SER A 327 28.01 -4.49 25.24
N GLY A 328 26.84 -4.54 25.89
CA GLY A 328 26.72 -4.44 27.34
C GLY A 328 27.31 -5.64 28.08
N ALA A 329 27.01 -6.87 27.62
CA ALA A 329 27.46 -8.09 28.29
C ALA A 329 28.97 -8.33 28.14
N ALA A 330 29.51 -8.15 26.92
CA ALA A 330 30.94 -8.33 26.67
C ALA A 330 31.82 -7.25 27.33
N ALA A 331 31.33 -6.00 27.42
CA ALA A 331 32.02 -4.93 28.15
C ALA A 331 31.97 -5.16 29.68
N GLN A 332 30.95 -5.85 30.18
CA GLN A 332 30.78 -6.16 31.60
C GLN A 332 31.61 -7.38 32.04
N GLU A 333 31.78 -8.38 31.16
CA GLU A 333 32.75 -9.48 31.37
C GLU A 333 34.20 -9.02 31.28
N SER A 334 34.54 -8.16 30.32
CA SER A 334 35.90 -7.59 30.21
C SER A 334 36.28 -6.71 31.41
N ARG A 335 35.32 -5.99 32.01
CA ARG A 335 35.53 -5.22 33.25
C ARG A 335 35.63 -6.09 34.51
N ARG A 336 34.92 -7.23 34.56
CA ARG A 336 35.07 -8.23 35.64
C ARG A 336 36.43 -8.92 35.59
N ALA A 337 36.94 -9.22 34.40
CA ALA A 337 38.29 -9.76 34.20
C ALA A 337 39.40 -8.76 34.59
N ALA A 338 39.10 -7.45 34.54
CA ALA A 338 40.05 -6.37 34.85
C ALA A 338 40.00 -5.85 36.31
N GLY A 339 39.22 -6.47 37.21
CA GLY A 339 39.23 -6.14 38.64
C GLY A 339 38.73 -4.73 39.03
N LEU A 340 38.04 -4.00 38.15
CA LEU A 340 37.56 -2.65 38.41
C LEU A 340 36.21 -2.66 39.16
N PRO A 341 36.00 -1.78 40.16
CA PRO A 341 34.79 -1.77 40.98
C PRO A 341 33.55 -1.36 40.17
N THR A 342 32.50 -2.18 40.23
CA THR A 342 31.21 -1.90 39.60
C THR A 342 30.41 -0.90 40.44
N ARG A 343 30.06 0.26 39.87
CA ARG A 343 29.07 1.18 40.45
C ARG A 343 27.75 0.43 40.70
N ARG A 344 27.26 0.42 41.94
CA ARG A 344 25.92 -0.07 42.31
C ARG A 344 24.87 0.77 41.55
N GLY A 345 24.13 0.13 40.64
CA GLY A 345 22.87 0.68 40.12
C GLY A 345 21.78 0.65 41.20
N PRO A 346 20.68 1.41 41.03
CA PRO A 346 19.61 1.48 42.02
C PRO A 346 18.97 0.09 42.20
N ALA A 347 18.57 -0.20 43.44
CA ALA A 347 18.04 -1.48 43.89
C ALA A 347 16.91 -2.01 43.00
N GLU A 348 16.91 -3.34 42.76
CA GLU A 348 15.82 -4.03 42.08
C GLU A 348 14.47 -3.77 42.78
N PRO A 349 13.39 -3.49 42.03
CA PRO A 349 12.06 -3.38 42.64
C PRO A 349 11.60 -4.76 43.16
N PRO A 350 10.77 -4.81 44.21
CA PRO A 350 10.27 -6.06 44.77
C PRO A 350 9.49 -6.89 43.72
N ALA A 351 9.60 -8.21 43.83
CA ALA A 351 9.10 -9.22 42.88
C ALA A 351 7.59 -9.15 42.54
N GLY A 352 6.80 -8.34 43.24
CA GLY A 352 5.38 -8.10 42.94
C GLY A 352 5.12 -7.29 41.66
N LEU A 353 6.08 -6.48 41.19
CA LEU A 353 5.92 -5.62 40.00
C LEU A 353 6.23 -6.35 38.67
N ALA A 354 6.82 -7.55 38.73
CA ALA A 354 7.06 -8.37 37.53
C ALA A 354 5.76 -8.95 36.95
N GLY A 355 4.76 -9.23 37.81
CA GLY A 355 3.43 -9.70 37.40
C GLY A 355 2.63 -8.64 36.62
N GLU A 356 2.75 -7.36 37.00
CA GLU A 356 2.09 -6.25 36.29
C GLU A 356 2.79 -5.88 34.97
N ARG A 357 4.10 -6.09 34.85
CA ARG A 357 4.79 -5.93 33.56
C ARG A 357 4.48 -7.08 32.58
N ALA A 358 4.23 -8.29 33.08
CA ALA A 358 3.83 -9.43 32.27
C ALA A 358 2.39 -9.29 31.73
N SER A 359 1.47 -8.67 32.48
CA SER A 359 0.09 -8.42 32.01
C SER A 359 0.03 -7.40 30.85
N GLY A 360 0.98 -6.45 30.79
CA GLY A 360 1.12 -5.49 29.68
C GLY A 360 1.66 -6.08 28.37
N LEU A 361 2.38 -7.21 28.42
CA LEU A 361 2.91 -7.90 27.23
C LEU A 361 1.84 -8.75 26.51
N ALA A 362 0.73 -9.10 27.18
CA ALA A 362 -0.38 -9.87 26.63
C ALA A 362 -1.40 -9.03 25.82
N ALA A 363 -1.35 -7.70 25.94
CA ALA A 363 -2.38 -6.79 25.41
C ALA A 363 -2.61 -6.83 23.88
N PRO A 364 -1.58 -6.93 22.99
CA PRO A 364 -1.83 -6.87 21.55
C PRO A 364 -2.50 -8.13 20.99
N GLY A 365 -2.19 -9.30 21.55
CA GLY A 365 -2.76 -10.57 21.08
C GLY A 365 -4.24 -10.68 21.40
N ARG A 366 -4.64 -10.23 22.59
CA ARG A 366 -6.05 -10.11 22.98
C ARG A 366 -6.78 -9.08 22.13
N ALA A 367 -6.17 -7.93 21.85
CA ALA A 367 -6.75 -6.92 20.98
C ALA A 367 -6.99 -7.47 19.56
N TYR A 368 -6.00 -8.13 18.95
CA TYR A 368 -6.19 -8.79 17.64
C TYR A 368 -7.25 -9.88 17.68
N GLY A 369 -7.37 -10.64 18.78
CA GLY A 369 -8.43 -11.64 18.94
C GLY A 369 -9.82 -11.03 19.01
N ILE A 370 -10.00 -9.97 19.79
CA ILE A 370 -11.28 -9.23 19.89
C ILE A 370 -11.63 -8.63 18.52
N LEU A 371 -10.66 -7.97 17.86
CA LEU A 371 -10.86 -7.40 16.53
C LEU A 371 -11.20 -8.47 15.50
N LEU A 372 -10.52 -9.63 15.52
CA LEU A 372 -10.83 -10.75 14.64
C LEU A 372 -12.26 -11.24 14.82
N ILE A 373 -12.70 -11.47 16.07
CA ILE A 373 -14.04 -11.99 16.35
C ILE A 373 -15.10 -10.95 15.98
N ALA A 374 -14.93 -9.70 16.39
CA ALA A 374 -15.87 -8.62 16.08
C ALA A 374 -15.97 -8.40 14.57
N TYR A 375 -14.83 -8.42 13.87
CA TYR A 375 -14.79 -8.22 12.44
C TYR A 375 -15.32 -9.44 11.67
N LEU A 376 -15.05 -10.66 12.11
CA LEU A 376 -15.67 -11.87 11.54
C LEU A 376 -17.20 -11.83 11.68
N ALA A 377 -17.71 -11.41 12.85
CA ALA A 377 -19.15 -11.23 13.05
C ALA A 377 -19.71 -10.15 12.11
N PHE A 378 -18.98 -9.04 11.92
CA PHE A 378 -19.34 -7.99 10.97
C PHE A 378 -19.37 -8.51 9.52
N VAL A 379 -18.37 -9.26 9.09
CA VAL A 379 -18.30 -9.86 7.74
C VAL A 379 -19.51 -10.78 7.52
N VAL A 380 -19.73 -11.76 8.41
CA VAL A 380 -20.84 -12.72 8.27
C VAL A 380 -22.19 -12.01 8.33
N TYR A 381 -22.39 -11.07 9.25
CA TYR A 381 -23.64 -10.33 9.35
C TYR A 381 -23.88 -9.44 8.13
N GLY A 382 -22.87 -8.65 7.74
CA GLY A 382 -22.91 -7.73 6.62
C GLY A 382 -23.17 -8.41 5.28
N SER A 383 -22.69 -9.64 5.08
CA SER A 383 -22.95 -10.43 3.88
C SER A 383 -24.35 -11.09 3.86
N LEU A 384 -25.09 -11.11 4.98
CA LEU A 384 -26.40 -11.77 5.10
C LEU A 384 -27.59 -10.79 5.27
N VAL A 385 -27.36 -9.56 5.73
CA VAL A 385 -28.37 -8.47 5.75
C VAL A 385 -29.03 -8.37 4.37
N PRO A 386 -30.34 -8.15 4.17
CA PRO A 386 -31.38 -7.79 5.14
C PRO A 386 -31.93 -8.96 5.98
N LEU A 387 -31.34 -10.15 5.92
CA LEU A 387 -31.78 -11.34 6.69
C LEU A 387 -33.20 -11.85 6.36
N HIS A 388 -33.65 -11.69 5.12
CA HIS A 388 -34.89 -12.32 4.64
C HIS A 388 -34.68 -13.80 4.29
N PHE A 389 -34.64 -14.65 5.32
CA PHE A 389 -34.46 -16.09 5.15
C PHE A 389 -35.66 -16.74 4.42
N GLN A 390 -35.36 -17.55 3.42
CA GLN A 390 -36.30 -18.43 2.75
C GLN A 390 -35.73 -19.85 2.73
N SER A 391 -36.46 -20.80 3.31
CA SER A 391 -36.04 -22.19 3.34
C SER A 391 -36.00 -22.79 1.93
N ARG A 392 -34.91 -23.45 1.59
CA ARG A 392 -34.76 -24.24 0.37
C ARG A 392 -34.27 -25.65 0.69
N PRO A 393 -34.69 -26.69 -0.05
CA PRO A 393 -34.13 -28.03 0.09
C PRO A 393 -32.60 -28.00 -0.17
N PHE A 394 -31.83 -28.68 0.68
CA PHE A 394 -30.37 -28.67 0.58
C PHE A 394 -29.84 -29.16 -0.77
N GLY A 395 -30.45 -30.21 -1.34
CA GLY A 395 -30.06 -30.72 -2.66
C GLY A 395 -30.24 -29.70 -3.79
N GLU A 396 -31.32 -28.91 -3.73
CA GLU A 396 -31.54 -27.82 -4.69
C GLU A 396 -30.51 -26.71 -4.52
N ALA A 397 -30.21 -26.30 -3.28
CA ALA A 397 -29.20 -25.30 -2.98
C ALA A 397 -27.81 -25.71 -3.51
N VAL A 398 -27.40 -26.97 -3.30
CA VAL A 398 -26.14 -27.49 -3.84
C VAL A 398 -26.15 -27.47 -5.38
N SER A 399 -27.23 -27.92 -6.00
CA SER A 399 -27.32 -27.94 -7.47
C SER A 399 -27.27 -26.53 -8.08
N GLN A 400 -27.84 -25.54 -7.41
CA GLN A 400 -27.81 -24.14 -7.81
C GLN A 400 -26.42 -23.54 -7.62
N PHE A 401 -25.77 -23.81 -6.48
CA PHE A 401 -24.42 -23.32 -6.18
C PHE A 401 -23.37 -23.83 -7.17
N LEU A 402 -23.48 -25.08 -7.60
CA LEU A 402 -22.57 -25.65 -8.61
C LEU A 402 -22.75 -25.02 -10.00
N ARG A 403 -23.85 -24.30 -10.23
CA ARG A 403 -24.16 -23.58 -11.48
C ARG A 403 -23.99 -22.06 -11.34
N THR A 404 -23.38 -21.58 -10.25
CA THR A 404 -23.16 -20.15 -10.01
C THR A 404 -22.36 -19.54 -11.18
N PRO A 405 -22.85 -18.46 -11.80
CA PRO A 405 -22.20 -17.86 -12.96
C PRO A 405 -21.01 -16.96 -12.57
N TYR A 406 -20.13 -16.72 -13.53
CA TYR A 406 -19.28 -15.52 -13.53
C TYR A 406 -20.13 -14.33 -13.97
N LEU A 407 -20.26 -13.30 -13.12
CA LEU A 407 -20.96 -12.07 -13.48
C LEU A 407 -20.03 -11.17 -14.32
N SER A 408 -20.56 -10.50 -15.34
CA SER A 408 -19.80 -9.54 -16.13
C SER A 408 -19.50 -8.29 -15.30
N ILE A 409 -18.22 -7.93 -15.19
CA ILE A 409 -17.76 -6.77 -14.41
C ILE A 409 -17.99 -5.48 -15.21
N PHE A 410 -19.22 -4.96 -15.18
CA PHE A 410 -19.51 -3.57 -15.60
C PHE A 410 -19.00 -2.57 -14.54
N VAL A 411 -19.02 -1.26 -14.83
CA VAL A 411 -18.50 -0.20 -13.94
C VAL A 411 -19.06 -0.33 -12.50
N GLY A 412 -20.36 -0.62 -12.34
CA GLY A 412 -20.97 -0.87 -11.02
C GLY A 412 -20.50 -2.16 -10.32
N GLY A 413 -20.12 -3.20 -11.08
CA GLY A 413 -19.59 -4.45 -10.52
C GLY A 413 -18.13 -4.36 -10.04
N ARG A 414 -17.39 -3.30 -10.42
CA ARG A 414 -16.01 -3.09 -9.95
C ARG A 414 -15.98 -2.65 -8.48
N ALA A 415 -16.90 -1.77 -8.07
CA ALA A 415 -17.01 -1.33 -6.68
C ALA A 415 -17.32 -2.51 -5.76
N ASP A 416 -18.26 -3.37 -6.18
CA ASP A 416 -18.63 -4.59 -5.44
C ASP A 416 -17.46 -5.57 -5.31
N LEU A 417 -16.75 -5.84 -6.42
CA LEU A 417 -15.52 -6.65 -6.42
C LEU A 417 -14.47 -6.11 -5.44
N VAL A 418 -14.25 -4.79 -5.43
CA VAL A 418 -13.26 -4.17 -4.52
C VAL A 418 -13.78 -4.16 -3.08
N ALA A 419 -15.07 -3.96 -2.84
CA ALA A 419 -15.66 -4.03 -1.52
C ALA A 419 -15.49 -5.43 -0.90
N ASN A 420 -15.76 -6.49 -1.66
CA ASN A 420 -15.58 -7.88 -1.24
C ASN A 420 -14.10 -8.22 -1.00
N LEU A 421 -13.20 -7.69 -1.83
CA LEU A 421 -11.75 -7.78 -1.62
C LEU A 421 -11.31 -7.05 -0.34
N LEU A 422 -11.75 -5.81 -0.12
CA LEU A 422 -11.44 -5.02 1.08
C LEU A 422 -12.04 -5.65 2.34
N LEU A 423 -13.18 -6.33 2.23
CA LEU A 423 -13.86 -6.97 3.34
C LEU A 423 -12.97 -8.04 3.98
N PHE A 424 -12.26 -8.86 3.20
CA PHE A 424 -11.44 -9.96 3.73
C PHE A 424 -10.01 -9.56 4.13
N ILE A 425 -9.51 -8.39 3.70
CA ILE A 425 -8.16 -7.92 4.04
C ILE A 425 -7.95 -7.77 5.56
N PRO A 426 -8.80 -7.03 6.32
CA PRO A 426 -8.63 -6.91 7.76
C PRO A 426 -8.82 -8.25 8.47
N LEU A 427 -9.72 -9.10 7.98
CA LEU A 427 -10.02 -10.40 8.57
C LEU A 427 -8.76 -11.27 8.66
N THR A 428 -8.08 -11.51 7.53
CA THR A 428 -6.87 -12.33 7.54
C THR A 428 -5.68 -11.62 8.15
N PHE A 429 -5.62 -10.27 8.08
CA PHE A 429 -4.60 -9.50 8.79
C PHE A 429 -4.68 -9.71 10.31
N PHE A 430 -5.89 -9.62 10.89
CA PHE A 430 -6.10 -9.87 12.32
C PHE A 430 -5.86 -11.34 12.68
N ALA A 431 -6.31 -12.28 11.84
CA ALA A 431 -6.04 -13.71 12.03
C ALA A 431 -4.53 -14.00 12.08
N MET A 432 -3.77 -13.45 11.14
CA MET A 432 -2.32 -13.56 11.14
C MET A 432 -1.69 -12.90 12.38
N GLY A 433 -2.26 -11.80 12.87
CA GLY A 433 -1.81 -11.13 14.09
C GLY A 433 -1.98 -11.95 15.37
N VAL A 434 -3.06 -12.72 15.46
CA VAL A 434 -3.26 -13.68 16.54
C VAL A 434 -2.33 -14.88 16.37
N LEU A 435 -2.34 -15.50 15.18
CA LEU A 435 -1.76 -16.82 14.97
C LEU A 435 -0.24 -16.81 14.85
N THR A 436 0.38 -15.74 14.35
CA THR A 436 1.84 -15.71 14.11
C THR A 436 2.69 -15.23 15.28
N ARG A 437 2.05 -14.93 16.42
CA ARG A 437 2.73 -14.45 17.62
C ARG A 437 3.69 -15.50 18.18
N GLU A 438 4.91 -15.07 18.52
CA GLU A 438 5.94 -15.90 19.18
C GLU A 438 6.37 -17.17 18.41
N ASN A 439 6.01 -17.25 17.12
CA ASN A 439 6.26 -18.43 16.31
C ASN A 439 7.59 -18.36 15.55
N SER A 440 8.24 -19.52 15.45
CA SER A 440 9.41 -19.74 14.60
C SER A 440 9.09 -19.38 13.14
N ARG A 441 10.11 -18.98 12.38
CA ARG A 441 9.95 -18.50 10.99
C ARG A 441 9.19 -19.50 10.10
N ARG A 442 9.43 -20.81 10.27
CA ARG A 442 8.74 -21.87 9.50
C ARG A 442 7.25 -21.96 9.85
N ARG A 443 6.90 -21.85 11.14
CA ARG A 443 5.51 -21.94 11.60
C ARG A 443 4.66 -20.78 11.07
N ARG A 444 5.23 -19.57 10.91
CA ARG A 444 4.50 -18.43 10.31
C ARG A 444 4.08 -18.67 8.87
N TRP A 445 4.93 -19.32 8.07
CA TRP A 445 4.59 -19.69 6.69
C TRP A 445 3.54 -20.78 6.65
N ALA A 446 3.63 -21.79 7.52
CA ALA A 446 2.59 -22.81 7.65
C ALA A 446 1.23 -22.20 8.01
N ILE A 447 1.22 -21.24 8.95
CA ILE A 447 0.01 -20.49 9.31
C ILE A 447 -0.56 -19.76 8.09
N ALA A 448 0.26 -19.00 7.36
CA ALA A 448 -0.21 -18.31 6.15
C ALA A 448 -0.81 -19.30 5.11
N LEU A 449 -0.17 -20.46 4.93
CA LEU A 449 -0.63 -21.51 4.04
C LEU A 449 -1.96 -22.15 4.48
N CYS A 450 -2.30 -22.07 5.77
CA CYS A 450 -3.59 -22.51 6.31
C CYS A 450 -4.64 -21.38 6.35
N THR A 451 -4.22 -20.13 6.58
CA THR A 451 -5.13 -18.98 6.68
C THR A 451 -5.75 -18.63 5.33
N ALA A 452 -4.99 -18.70 4.24
CA ALA A 452 -5.52 -18.44 2.88
C ALA A 452 -6.67 -19.40 2.49
N PRO A 453 -6.51 -20.74 2.57
CA PRO A 453 -7.62 -21.65 2.26
C PRO A 453 -8.76 -21.57 3.28
N ALA A 454 -8.49 -21.24 4.55
CA ALA A 454 -9.55 -21.02 5.54
C ALA A 454 -10.41 -19.79 5.19
N ALA A 455 -9.79 -18.70 4.70
CA ALA A 455 -10.51 -17.53 4.21
C ALA A 455 -11.35 -17.87 2.97
N ALA A 456 -10.78 -18.59 2.00
CA ALA A 456 -11.52 -19.05 0.83
C ALA A 456 -12.71 -19.96 1.23
N ALA A 457 -12.52 -20.87 2.19
CA ALA A 457 -13.60 -21.73 2.69
C ALA A 457 -14.70 -20.95 3.41
N LEU A 458 -14.34 -19.89 4.16
CA LEU A 458 -15.33 -18.99 4.78
C LEU A 458 -16.14 -18.26 3.71
N SER A 459 -15.47 -17.73 2.68
CA SER A 459 -16.11 -17.07 1.53
C SER A 459 -17.11 -18.00 0.83
N VAL A 460 -16.69 -19.22 0.48
CA VAL A 460 -17.57 -20.28 -0.07
C VAL A 460 -18.76 -20.54 0.85
N GLY A 461 -18.55 -20.60 2.17
CA GLY A 461 -19.61 -20.84 3.14
C GLY A 461 -20.62 -19.69 3.23
N ILE A 462 -20.15 -18.45 3.18
CA ILE A 462 -21.00 -17.25 3.19
C ILE A 462 -21.86 -17.22 1.92
N GLU A 463 -21.25 -17.35 0.75
CA GLU A 463 -21.90 -17.36 -0.56
C GLU A 463 -22.91 -18.50 -0.71
N PHE A 464 -22.58 -19.70 -0.22
CA PHE A 464 -23.54 -20.81 -0.17
C PHE A 464 -24.73 -20.48 0.74
N THR A 465 -24.48 -19.83 1.88
CA THR A 465 -25.53 -19.43 2.83
C THR A 465 -26.45 -18.36 2.24
N GLN A 466 -25.94 -17.47 1.40
CA GLN A 466 -26.73 -16.44 0.71
C GLN A 466 -27.80 -17.00 -0.23
N LEU A 467 -27.70 -18.25 -0.68
CA LEU A 467 -28.79 -18.90 -1.45
C LEU A 467 -30.13 -18.97 -0.69
N TYR A 468 -30.07 -18.93 0.64
CA TYR A 468 -31.25 -18.89 1.50
C TYR A 468 -31.77 -17.47 1.74
N PHE A 469 -31.14 -16.44 1.15
CA PHE A 469 -31.50 -15.03 1.30
C PHE A 469 -31.71 -14.40 -0.09
N PRO A 470 -32.94 -14.42 -0.65
CA PRO A 470 -33.20 -14.10 -2.05
C PRO A 470 -32.82 -12.69 -2.52
N ALA A 471 -32.68 -11.75 -1.59
CA ALA A 471 -32.22 -10.40 -1.90
C ALA A 471 -30.71 -10.35 -2.23
N ARG A 472 -29.96 -11.43 -1.99
CA ARG A 472 -28.53 -11.56 -2.25
C ARG A 472 -28.26 -12.30 -3.55
N THR A 473 -27.23 -11.83 -4.25
CA THR A 473 -26.70 -12.43 -5.47
C THR A 473 -25.45 -13.21 -5.13
N VAL A 474 -25.44 -14.49 -5.49
CA VAL A 474 -24.27 -15.36 -5.30
C VAL A 474 -23.41 -15.31 -6.56
N SER A 475 -22.09 -15.13 -6.42
CA SER A 475 -21.21 -15.02 -7.58
C SER A 475 -19.81 -15.62 -7.36
N LEU A 476 -19.24 -16.19 -8.44
CA LEU A 476 -17.85 -16.64 -8.40
C LEU A 476 -16.85 -15.48 -8.28
N ASN A 477 -17.23 -14.28 -8.73
CA ASN A 477 -16.37 -13.10 -8.65
C ASN A 477 -16.15 -12.69 -7.20
N ASP A 478 -17.20 -12.75 -6.37
CA ASP A 478 -17.13 -12.37 -4.96
C ASP A 478 -16.29 -13.38 -4.19
N MET A 479 -16.47 -14.67 -4.48
CA MET A 479 -15.62 -15.73 -3.92
C MET A 479 -14.14 -15.54 -4.23
N LEU A 480 -13.83 -15.16 -5.48
CA LEU A 480 -12.46 -14.87 -5.91
C LEU A 480 -11.94 -13.57 -5.29
N ALA A 481 -12.76 -12.53 -5.19
CA ALA A 481 -12.41 -11.24 -4.60
C ALA A 481 -12.10 -11.36 -3.11
N GLU A 482 -12.99 -12.00 -2.35
CA GLU A 482 -12.81 -12.27 -0.91
C GLU A 482 -11.57 -13.15 -0.67
N SER A 483 -11.37 -14.19 -1.49
CA SER A 483 -10.18 -15.05 -1.41
C SER A 483 -8.89 -14.26 -1.70
N ALA A 484 -8.90 -13.40 -2.73
CA ALA A 484 -7.78 -12.52 -3.06
C ALA A 484 -7.51 -11.50 -1.95
N GLY A 485 -8.57 -10.89 -1.40
CA GLY A 485 -8.52 -10.03 -0.22
C GLY A 485 -7.89 -10.72 0.98
N GLY A 486 -8.26 -11.99 1.21
CA GLY A 486 -7.66 -12.84 2.23
C GLY A 486 -6.15 -13.01 2.05
N VAL A 487 -5.67 -13.23 0.82
CA VAL A 487 -4.24 -13.29 0.51
C VAL A 487 -3.56 -11.93 0.71
N ILE A 488 -4.19 -10.84 0.29
CA ILE A 488 -3.67 -9.48 0.45
C ILE A 488 -3.52 -9.12 1.93
N GLY A 489 -4.48 -9.48 2.79
CA GLY A 489 -4.37 -9.26 4.24
C GLY A 489 -3.18 -10.00 4.88
N ILE A 490 -2.89 -11.23 4.43
CA ILE A 490 -1.70 -11.99 4.83
C ILE A 490 -0.42 -11.28 4.37
N VAL A 491 -0.39 -10.80 3.12
CA VAL A 491 0.73 -10.03 2.56
C VAL A 491 0.97 -8.75 3.36
N ILE A 492 -0.08 -7.97 3.66
CA ILE A 492 0.02 -6.75 4.47
C ILE A 492 0.54 -7.07 5.88
N TRP A 493 0.09 -8.17 6.48
CA TRP A 493 0.62 -8.62 7.77
C TRP A 493 2.12 -8.89 7.70
N PHE A 494 2.56 -9.59 6.66
CA PHE A 494 3.98 -9.84 6.45
C PHE A 494 4.76 -8.55 6.17
N LEU A 495 4.25 -7.58 5.43
CA LEU A 495 4.97 -6.35 5.12
C LEU A 495 5.01 -5.36 6.29
N ALA A 496 3.88 -5.18 6.97
CA ALA A 496 3.65 -4.08 7.89
C ALA A 496 3.19 -4.52 9.29
N GLY A 497 2.77 -5.78 9.50
CA GLY A 497 2.17 -6.25 10.75
C GLY A 497 2.98 -5.92 12.01
N ALA A 498 4.30 -6.10 11.98
CA ALA A 498 5.16 -5.72 13.11
C ALA A 498 5.21 -4.20 13.36
N ARG A 499 5.21 -3.38 12.31
CA ARG A 499 5.20 -1.91 12.40
C ARG A 499 3.84 -1.42 12.91
N VAL A 500 2.75 -1.95 12.35
CA VAL A 500 1.38 -1.68 12.79
C VAL A 500 1.19 -2.08 14.25
N THR A 501 1.69 -3.25 14.67
CA THR A 501 1.64 -3.68 16.08
C THR A 501 2.43 -2.73 16.98
N CYS A 502 3.60 -2.26 16.53
CA CYS A 502 4.41 -1.31 17.28
C CYS A 502 3.71 0.05 17.40
N TRP A 503 3.19 0.56 16.29
CA TRP A 503 2.41 1.79 16.23
C TRP A 503 1.17 1.71 17.13
N ALA A 504 0.42 0.61 17.04
CA ALA A 504 -0.77 0.36 17.85
C ALA A 504 -0.43 0.31 19.34
N ARG A 505 0.64 -0.41 19.75
CA ARG A 505 1.09 -0.38 21.16
C ARG A 505 1.41 1.03 21.63
N GLY A 506 2.02 1.83 20.76
CA GLY A 506 2.30 3.24 20.99
C GLY A 506 1.06 4.13 21.20
N LEU A 507 -0.15 3.67 20.89
CA LEU A 507 -1.37 4.44 21.19
C LEU A 507 -1.81 4.32 22.66
N TRP A 508 -1.47 3.21 23.32
CA TRP A 508 -1.84 2.92 24.71
C TRP A 508 -0.68 3.04 25.70
N GLN A 509 0.55 2.79 25.26
CA GLN A 509 1.73 2.75 26.15
C GLN A 509 2.56 4.03 26.12
N GLU A 510 2.36 4.93 25.16
CA GLU A 510 3.18 6.14 25.04
C GLU A 510 2.76 7.18 26.07
N HIS A 511 3.72 7.61 26.89
CA HIS A 511 3.48 8.59 27.95
C HIS A 511 3.65 10.04 27.43
N VAL A 512 4.26 10.19 26.26
CA VAL A 512 4.47 11.49 25.60
C VAL A 512 3.24 11.83 24.74
N GLN A 513 2.53 12.89 25.11
CA GLN A 513 1.31 13.36 24.43
C GLN A 513 1.54 13.63 22.93
N GLU A 514 2.67 14.23 22.59
CA GLU A 514 3.07 14.59 21.22
C GLU A 514 3.13 13.38 20.30
N GLU A 515 3.83 12.34 20.73
CA GLU A 515 4.00 11.12 19.96
C GLU A 515 2.68 10.36 19.81
N ARG A 516 1.86 10.37 20.86
CA ARG A 516 0.51 9.79 20.82
C ARG A 516 -0.39 10.54 19.83
N ALA A 517 -0.40 11.88 19.87
CA ALA A 517 -1.14 12.73 18.94
C ALA A 517 -0.70 12.50 17.49
N ALA A 518 0.61 12.49 17.23
CA ALA A 518 1.15 12.22 15.90
C ALA A 518 0.77 10.82 15.38
N LYS A 519 0.79 9.80 16.25
CA LYS A 519 0.34 8.44 15.88
C LYS A 519 -1.15 8.44 15.53
N ILE A 520 -2.03 8.98 16.36
CA ILE A 520 -3.48 9.05 16.07
C ILE A 520 -3.74 9.78 14.74
N LEU A 521 -3.13 10.96 14.55
CA LEU A 521 -3.33 11.75 13.34
C LEU A 521 -2.72 11.10 12.10
N SER A 522 -1.64 10.33 12.22
CA SER A 522 -1.11 9.53 11.11
C SER A 522 -2.10 8.42 10.69
N GLY A 523 -2.79 7.80 11.65
CA GLY A 523 -3.87 6.86 11.37
C GLY A 523 -5.07 7.54 10.70
N TYR A 524 -5.43 8.73 11.17
CA TYR A 524 -6.45 9.56 10.54
C TYR A 524 -6.10 9.91 9.09
N ALA A 525 -4.86 10.30 8.80
CA ALA A 525 -4.44 10.63 7.44
C ALA A 525 -4.61 9.44 6.46
N VAL A 526 -4.27 8.22 6.92
CA VAL A 526 -4.50 7.00 6.13
C VAL A 526 -6.00 6.74 5.94
N ALA A 527 -6.79 6.87 7.01
CA ALA A 527 -8.24 6.67 6.94
C ALA A 527 -8.92 7.69 6.00
N LEU A 528 -8.48 8.96 6.05
CA LEU A 528 -8.97 10.02 5.16
C LEU A 528 -8.62 9.72 3.71
N ALA A 529 -7.38 9.32 3.41
CA ALA A 529 -6.99 8.94 2.06
C ALA A 529 -7.85 7.78 1.52
N LEU A 530 -8.12 6.76 2.33
CA LEU A 530 -9.00 5.65 1.95
C LEU A 530 -10.46 6.11 1.75
N TYR A 531 -10.98 6.95 2.65
CA TYR A 531 -12.33 7.50 2.54
C TYR A 531 -12.52 8.32 1.26
N GLN A 532 -11.52 9.12 0.88
CA GLN A 532 -11.56 9.93 -0.33
C GLN A 532 -11.49 9.11 -1.64
N LEU A 533 -11.17 7.82 -1.55
CA LEU A 533 -11.15 6.90 -2.70
C LEU A 533 -12.40 6.02 -2.79
N LEU A 534 -13.30 6.04 -1.80
CA LEU A 534 -14.60 5.37 -1.89
C LEU A 534 -15.40 5.92 -3.10
N PRO A 535 -16.12 5.06 -3.84
CA PRO A 535 -16.41 3.64 -3.56
C PRO A 535 -15.37 2.64 -4.10
N PHE A 536 -14.18 3.10 -4.51
CA PHE A 536 -13.13 2.30 -5.14
C PHE A 536 -13.50 1.65 -6.48
N ASP A 537 -14.40 2.29 -7.25
CA ASP A 537 -14.67 1.98 -8.64
C ASP A 537 -13.53 2.46 -9.55
N LEU A 538 -12.34 1.89 -9.31
CA LEU A 538 -11.11 2.29 -9.97
C LEU A 538 -11.13 1.92 -11.46
N THR A 539 -10.64 2.84 -12.29
CA THR A 539 -10.38 2.62 -13.70
C THR A 539 -8.91 2.79 -14.03
N ILE A 540 -8.41 1.85 -14.82
CA ILE A 540 -7.09 1.92 -15.46
C ILE A 540 -7.29 2.19 -16.98
N ARG A 541 -8.54 2.20 -17.46
CA ARG A 541 -8.85 2.36 -18.88
C ARG A 541 -8.66 3.83 -19.30
N PRO A 542 -7.79 4.12 -20.27
CA PRO A 542 -7.48 5.50 -20.68
C PRO A 542 -8.67 6.21 -21.33
N SER A 543 -9.50 5.47 -22.07
CA SER A 543 -10.71 6.03 -22.67
C SER A 543 -11.67 6.55 -21.60
N GLU A 544 -11.82 5.86 -20.47
CA GLU A 544 -12.65 6.32 -19.35
C GLU A 544 -12.07 7.60 -18.71
N VAL A 545 -10.75 7.69 -18.54
CA VAL A 545 -10.08 8.90 -18.04
C VAL A 545 -10.17 10.07 -19.03
N TYR A 546 -9.99 9.79 -20.33
CA TYR A 546 -10.13 10.78 -21.39
C TYR A 546 -11.56 11.32 -21.47
N HIS A 547 -12.57 10.44 -21.42
CA HIS A 547 -13.97 10.85 -21.40
C HIS A 547 -14.28 11.71 -20.18
N LYS A 548 -13.78 11.34 -19.00
CA LYS A 548 -13.89 12.17 -17.81
C LYS A 548 -13.30 13.56 -18.00
N PHE A 549 -12.18 13.68 -18.71
CA PHE A 549 -11.59 14.98 -19.04
C PHE A 549 -12.42 15.74 -20.09
N SER A 550 -12.85 15.08 -21.17
CA SER A 550 -13.63 15.70 -22.25
C SER A 550 -15.02 16.15 -21.82
N ASP A 551 -15.62 15.41 -20.88
CA ASP A 551 -16.96 15.66 -20.35
C ASP A 551 -16.98 16.78 -19.29
N GLY A 552 -15.82 17.37 -18.98
CA GLY A 552 -15.70 18.45 -17.99
C GLY A 552 -15.83 17.98 -16.54
N HIS A 553 -15.62 16.68 -16.29
CA HIS A 553 -15.64 16.07 -14.94
C HIS A 553 -14.32 16.22 -14.18
N VAL A 554 -13.36 16.99 -14.72
CA VAL A 554 -12.09 17.34 -14.09
C VAL A 554 -11.94 18.86 -14.11
N ASN A 555 -11.89 19.48 -12.93
CA ASN A 555 -11.68 20.92 -12.82
C ASN A 555 -10.21 21.23 -12.47
N LEU A 556 -9.46 21.76 -13.43
CA LEU A 556 -8.05 22.15 -13.23
C LEU A 556 -7.87 23.62 -12.79
N ILE A 557 -8.91 24.44 -12.91
CA ILE A 557 -8.84 25.88 -12.62
C ILE A 557 -9.40 26.10 -11.21
N PRO A 558 -8.58 26.54 -10.24
CA PRO A 558 -9.06 26.82 -8.89
C PRO A 558 -10.21 27.83 -8.92
N LEU A 559 -11.28 27.54 -8.16
CA LEU A 559 -12.49 28.35 -7.98
C LEU A 559 -13.34 28.53 -9.24
N ALA A 560 -13.09 27.80 -10.33
CA ALA A 560 -13.97 27.83 -11.51
C ALA A 560 -15.38 27.28 -11.24
N ASP A 561 -15.52 26.47 -10.20
CA ASP A 561 -16.75 25.90 -9.65
C ASP A 561 -17.36 26.74 -8.51
N ALA A 562 -16.87 27.97 -8.28
CA ALA A 562 -17.29 28.82 -7.15
C ALA A 562 -18.81 29.02 -7.04
N ALA A 563 -19.52 29.05 -8.17
CA ALA A 563 -20.99 29.21 -8.19
C ALA A 563 -21.75 27.98 -7.63
N ARG A 564 -21.09 26.82 -7.54
CA ARG A 564 -21.64 25.57 -6.97
C ARG A 564 -21.21 25.33 -5.54
N LEU A 565 -20.32 26.17 -4.99
CA LEU A 565 -19.86 26.05 -3.61
C LEU A 565 -20.98 26.48 -2.65
N ASP A 566 -21.39 25.57 -1.79
CA ASP A 566 -22.16 25.91 -0.61
C ASP A 566 -21.24 26.08 0.60
N LEU A 567 -21.65 26.91 1.57
CA LEU A 567 -20.83 27.18 2.75
C LEU A 567 -20.57 25.91 3.57
N TYR A 568 -21.55 25.00 3.62
CA TYR A 568 -21.45 23.75 4.37
C TYR A 568 -20.38 22.82 3.77
N GLY A 569 -20.39 22.59 2.46
CA GLY A 569 -19.41 21.77 1.75
C GLY A 569 -18.00 22.32 1.93
N VAL A 570 -17.80 23.61 1.67
CA VAL A 570 -16.50 24.28 1.83
C VAL A 570 -15.94 24.12 3.25
N LEU A 571 -16.78 24.34 4.27
CA LEU A 571 -16.35 24.17 5.66
C LEU A 571 -16.05 22.71 5.99
N SER A 572 -16.81 21.77 5.43
CA SER A 572 -16.62 20.34 5.67
C SER A 572 -15.31 19.82 5.07
N ASP A 573 -14.97 20.22 3.83
CA ASP A 573 -13.74 19.82 3.15
C ASP A 573 -12.51 20.41 3.84
N ALA A 574 -12.58 21.69 4.22
CA ALA A 574 -11.52 22.32 5.00
C ALA A 574 -11.35 21.66 6.38
N ALA A 575 -12.45 21.27 7.05
CA ALA A 575 -12.40 20.62 8.35
C ALA A 575 -11.75 19.22 8.29
N LEU A 576 -11.99 18.44 7.23
CA LEU A 576 -11.35 17.15 7.01
C LEU A 576 -9.83 17.26 6.87
N MET A 577 -9.32 18.38 6.37
CA MET A 577 -7.89 18.60 6.17
C MET A 577 -7.17 19.22 7.39
N ALA A 578 -7.91 19.76 8.35
CA ALA A 578 -7.31 20.34 9.56
C ALA A 578 -6.45 19.36 10.38
N PRO A 579 -6.85 18.11 10.65
CA PRO A 579 -6.00 17.16 11.37
C PRO A 579 -4.65 16.87 10.68
N ILE A 580 -4.59 16.96 9.35
CA ILE A 580 -3.34 16.82 8.57
C ILE A 580 -2.39 17.97 8.87
N GLY A 581 -2.90 19.20 8.86
CA GLY A 581 -2.17 20.40 9.26
C GLY A 581 -1.61 20.32 10.68
N TYR A 582 -2.42 19.82 11.61
CA TYR A 582 -2.02 19.60 13.00
C TYR A 582 -0.84 18.61 13.08
N LEU A 583 -0.95 17.47 12.39
CA LEU A 583 0.11 16.47 12.32
C LEU A 583 1.43 17.05 11.79
N ILE A 584 1.37 17.85 10.73
CA ILE A 584 2.57 18.44 10.12
C ILE A 584 3.28 19.37 11.11
N VAL A 585 2.55 20.16 11.91
CA VAL A 585 3.16 21.01 12.94
C VAL A 585 3.85 20.19 14.03
N LEU A 586 3.24 19.09 14.48
CA LEU A 586 3.88 18.16 15.44
C LEU A 586 5.19 17.60 14.87
N LEU A 587 5.19 17.19 13.61
CA LEU A 587 6.37 16.62 12.93
C LEU A 587 7.43 17.68 12.59
N ALA A 588 7.02 18.94 12.41
CA ALA A 588 7.88 20.05 12.02
C ALA A 588 8.34 20.92 13.20
N ARG A 589 8.20 20.45 14.43
CA ARG A 589 8.59 21.19 15.63
C ARG A 589 10.08 21.58 15.57
N GLY A 590 10.38 22.84 15.93
CA GLY A 590 11.72 23.41 15.85
C GLY A 590 12.12 23.96 14.46
N ARG A 591 11.25 23.85 13.44
CA ARG A 591 11.45 24.54 12.15
C ARG A 591 10.98 25.99 12.23
N ARG A 592 11.59 26.87 11.41
CA ARG A 592 11.31 28.32 11.42
C ARG A 592 9.87 28.71 10.99
N HIS A 593 9.22 27.92 10.13
CA HIS A 593 7.91 28.25 9.54
C HIS A 593 6.94 27.06 9.54
N PRO A 594 6.46 26.58 10.72
CA PRO A 594 5.61 25.40 10.81
C PRO A 594 4.27 25.55 10.09
N LEU A 595 3.65 26.74 10.11
CA LEU A 595 2.40 26.99 9.35
C LEU A 595 2.57 26.89 7.83
N ARG A 596 3.68 27.40 7.30
CA ARG A 596 3.97 27.28 5.85
C ARG A 596 4.18 25.83 5.46
N LEU A 597 4.80 25.04 6.35
CA LEU A 597 4.93 23.60 6.16
C LEU A 597 3.57 22.90 6.23
N ALA A 598 2.69 23.27 7.18
CA ALA A 598 1.35 22.72 7.29
C ALA A 598 0.51 22.98 6.03
N ALA A 599 0.47 24.22 5.55
CA ALA A 599 -0.22 24.57 4.32
C ALA A 599 0.41 23.90 3.08
N GLY A 600 1.74 23.90 2.96
CA GLY A 600 2.44 23.33 1.81
C GLY A 600 2.33 21.80 1.71
N TRP A 601 2.51 21.08 2.81
CA TRP A 601 2.32 19.62 2.83
C TRP A 601 0.84 19.23 2.79
N GLY A 602 -0.06 20.05 3.36
CA GLY A 602 -1.50 19.89 3.20
C GLY A 602 -1.94 20.00 1.74
N LEU A 603 -1.41 20.98 1.01
CA LEU A 603 -1.62 21.14 -0.43
C LEU A 603 -1.13 19.92 -1.21
N LEU A 604 0.09 19.43 -0.93
CA LEU A 604 0.63 18.24 -1.59
C LEU A 604 -0.20 16.98 -1.30
N PHE A 605 -0.68 16.84 -0.06
CA PHE A 605 -1.53 15.71 0.33
C PHE A 605 -2.90 15.77 -0.37
N ALA A 606 -3.54 16.94 -0.41
CA ALA A 606 -4.80 17.14 -1.14
C ALA A 606 -4.61 16.90 -2.64
N ALA A 607 -3.57 17.47 -3.26
CA ALA A 607 -3.25 17.25 -4.67
C ALA A 607 -3.00 15.76 -4.99
N ALA A 608 -2.36 15.02 -4.08
CA ALA A 608 -2.18 13.59 -4.25
C ALA A 608 -3.52 12.82 -4.20
N ILE A 609 -4.45 13.22 -3.33
CA ILE A 609 -5.79 12.63 -3.28
C ILE A 609 -6.57 12.93 -4.56
N GLU A 610 -6.60 14.19 -5.01
CA GLU A 610 -7.27 14.61 -6.24
C GLU A 610 -6.72 13.86 -7.46
N LEU A 611 -5.40 13.68 -7.52
CA LEU A 611 -4.76 12.90 -8.57
C LEU A 611 -5.18 11.42 -8.53
N LEU A 612 -5.32 10.83 -7.34
CA LEU A 612 -5.82 9.46 -7.22
C LEU A 612 -7.31 9.35 -7.59
N GLN A 613 -8.11 10.37 -7.27
CA GLN A 613 -9.53 10.44 -7.66
C GLN A 613 -9.74 10.54 -9.17
N LEU A 614 -8.72 10.94 -9.95
CA LEU A 614 -8.77 10.86 -11.40
C LEU A 614 -9.12 9.44 -11.87
N PHE A 615 -8.60 8.43 -11.18
CA PHE A 615 -8.83 7.02 -11.47
C PHE A 615 -10.09 6.45 -10.81
N VAL A 616 -10.82 7.22 -10.00
CA VAL A 616 -12.09 6.78 -9.38
C VAL A 616 -13.23 7.27 -10.26
N VAL A 617 -13.97 6.36 -10.90
CA VAL A 617 -14.97 6.75 -11.92
C VAL A 617 -16.04 7.67 -11.34
N SER A 618 -16.52 7.39 -10.12
CA SER A 618 -17.57 8.14 -9.43
C SER A 618 -17.14 9.47 -8.79
N ARG A 619 -15.85 9.85 -8.82
CA ARG A 619 -15.34 11.09 -8.18
C ARG A 619 -14.96 12.14 -9.22
N TYR A 620 -15.07 13.42 -8.87
CA TYR A 620 -14.74 14.54 -9.77
C TYR A 620 -13.58 15.36 -9.20
N PRO A 621 -12.35 15.16 -9.70
CA PRO A 621 -11.20 15.90 -9.17
C PRO A 621 -11.33 17.40 -9.40
N SER A 622 -11.04 18.19 -8.36
CA SER A 622 -11.09 19.65 -8.43
C SER A 622 -9.86 20.32 -7.83
N ALA A 623 -9.27 21.25 -8.58
CA ALA A 623 -8.21 22.12 -8.09
C ALA A 623 -8.69 23.04 -6.94
N THR A 624 -10.00 23.28 -6.82
CA THR A 624 -10.59 23.99 -5.68
C THR A 624 -10.39 23.22 -4.38
N ASP A 625 -10.56 21.90 -4.40
CA ASP A 625 -10.42 21.03 -3.22
C ASP A 625 -8.97 20.96 -2.74
N VAL A 626 -8.01 21.07 -3.66
CA VAL A 626 -6.58 21.24 -3.32
C VAL A 626 -6.34 22.52 -2.53
N VAL A 627 -6.95 23.63 -2.95
CA VAL A 627 -6.81 24.94 -2.29
C VAL A 627 -7.53 24.95 -0.95
N LEU A 628 -8.75 24.42 -0.89
CA LEU A 628 -9.52 24.27 0.36
C LEU A 628 -8.80 23.36 1.34
N GLY A 629 -8.19 22.27 0.86
CA GLY A 629 -7.39 21.38 1.68
C GLY A 629 -6.12 22.04 2.23
N ALA A 630 -5.46 22.91 1.45
CA ALA A 630 -4.35 23.71 1.93
C ALA A 630 -4.78 24.72 3.02
N ALA A 631 -5.94 25.37 2.84
CA ALA A 631 -6.51 26.29 3.82
C ALA A 631 -6.90 25.55 5.12
N GLY A 632 -7.57 24.40 5.00
CA GLY A 632 -7.92 23.51 6.11
C GLY A 632 -6.70 23.04 6.90
N ALA A 633 -5.66 22.58 6.20
CA ALA A 633 -4.39 22.22 6.83
C ALA A 633 -3.69 23.43 7.48
N GLY A 634 -3.78 24.62 6.89
CA GLY A 634 -3.31 25.86 7.51
C GLY A 634 -4.03 26.15 8.83
N ALA A 635 -5.36 26.05 8.85
CA ALA A 635 -6.18 26.24 10.05
C ALA A 635 -5.87 25.19 11.13
N GLY A 636 -5.71 23.93 10.74
CA GLY A 636 -5.30 22.85 11.65
C GLY A 636 -3.89 23.03 12.23
N GLY A 637 -2.95 23.51 11.41
CA GLY A 637 -1.63 23.89 11.88
C GLY A 637 -1.68 25.08 12.85
N TRP A 638 -2.56 26.05 12.62
CA TRP A 638 -2.80 27.15 13.55
C TRP A 638 -3.35 26.64 14.89
N LEU A 639 -4.31 25.70 14.85
CA LEU A 639 -4.83 25.05 16.05
C LEU A 639 -3.72 24.34 16.84
N ALA A 640 -2.82 23.61 16.19
CA ALA A 640 -1.72 22.91 16.86
C ALA A 640 -0.75 23.84 17.61
N MET A 641 -0.57 25.07 17.12
CA MET A 641 0.30 26.06 17.77
C MET A 641 -0.36 26.81 18.93
N HIS A 642 -1.69 26.75 19.04
CA HIS A 642 -2.45 27.42 20.10
C HIS A 642 -3.06 26.45 21.11
N PHE A 643 -3.30 25.19 20.69
CA PHE A 643 -3.93 24.15 21.49
C PHE A 643 -3.15 22.83 21.39
N GLY A 644 -2.96 22.18 22.54
CA GLY A 644 -2.31 20.88 22.63
C GLY A 644 -0.79 20.92 22.75
N PRO A 645 -0.11 19.81 22.42
CA PRO A 645 1.27 19.60 22.84
C PRO A 645 2.32 20.52 22.19
N ALA A 646 2.02 21.08 21.01
CA ALA A 646 2.86 22.04 20.30
C ALA A 646 2.53 23.51 20.62
N ALA A 647 1.56 23.77 21.51
CA ALA A 647 1.14 25.11 21.86
C ALA A 647 2.20 25.86 22.68
N ARG A 648 2.25 27.20 22.52
CA ARG A 648 3.05 28.06 23.40
C ARG A 648 2.40 28.14 24.79
N PRO A 649 3.18 28.08 25.89
CA PRO A 649 2.64 28.27 27.24
C PRO A 649 1.92 29.63 27.36
N GLY A 650 0.73 29.64 27.97
CA GLY A 650 0.03 30.88 28.37
C GLY A 650 -1.27 31.24 27.62
N VAL A 651 -1.68 30.49 26.59
CA VAL A 651 -2.90 30.82 25.81
C VAL A 651 -4.20 30.36 26.51
N CYS A 652 -4.15 29.28 27.30
CA CYS A 652 -5.35 28.59 27.81
C CYS A 652 -5.80 28.98 29.24
N GLU A 653 -5.13 29.93 29.89
CA GLU A 653 -5.43 30.33 31.28
C GLU A 653 -5.75 31.82 31.39
N THR A 654 -6.50 32.37 30.43
CA THR A 654 -6.99 33.75 30.57
C THR A 654 -8.24 33.81 31.46
N PRO A 655 -8.45 34.90 32.24
CA PRO A 655 -9.65 35.09 33.06
C PRO A 655 -10.96 35.01 32.26
N PHE A 656 -10.90 35.31 30.95
CA PHE A 656 -12.03 35.22 30.03
C PHE A 656 -12.57 33.78 29.93
N TRP A 657 -11.69 32.80 29.68
CA TRP A 657 -12.09 31.39 29.54
C TRP A 657 -12.56 30.79 30.86
N ALA A 658 -11.99 31.23 31.98
CA ALA A 658 -12.45 30.82 33.32
C ALA A 658 -13.88 31.30 33.62
N ARG A 659 -14.24 32.53 33.19
CA ARG A 659 -15.57 33.13 33.44
C ARG A 659 -16.63 32.68 32.42
N HIS A 660 -16.29 32.60 31.14
CA HIS A 660 -17.26 32.38 30.05
C HIS A 660 -17.19 30.98 29.42
N GLY A 661 -16.17 30.19 29.72
CA GLY A 661 -15.94 28.90 29.04
C GLY A 661 -17.10 27.91 29.17
N GLY A 662 -17.79 27.88 30.31
CA GLY A 662 -18.98 27.04 30.51
C GLY A 662 -20.14 27.45 29.59
N TRP A 663 -20.45 28.75 29.53
CA TRP A 663 -21.49 29.30 28.66
C TRP A 663 -21.17 29.13 27.18
N ILE A 664 -19.91 29.32 26.79
CA ILE A 664 -19.46 29.11 25.40
C ILE A 664 -19.65 27.64 25.01
N LYS A 665 -19.23 26.69 25.85
CA LYS A 665 -19.44 25.25 25.60
C LYS A 665 -20.92 24.88 25.50
N ALA A 666 -21.75 25.44 26.39
CA ALA A 666 -23.20 25.20 26.38
C ALA A 666 -23.85 25.77 25.11
N GLY A 667 -23.45 26.98 24.71
CA GLY A 667 -23.89 27.60 23.45
C GLY A 667 -23.45 26.80 22.22
N LEU A 668 -22.22 26.27 22.21
CA LEU A 668 -21.74 25.39 21.14
C LEU A 668 -22.52 24.07 21.09
N LEU A 669 -22.80 23.44 22.23
CA LEU A 669 -23.64 22.23 22.28
C LEU A 669 -25.04 22.50 21.75
N LEU A 670 -25.65 23.62 22.14
CA LEU A 670 -26.97 24.03 21.67
C LEU A 670 -26.98 24.29 20.16
N ALA A 671 -26.01 25.06 19.65
CA ALA A 671 -25.89 25.35 18.23
C ALA A 671 -25.64 24.07 17.40
N TRP A 672 -24.79 23.16 17.90
CA TRP A 672 -24.52 21.88 17.26
C TRP A 672 -25.77 20.99 17.22
N THR A 673 -26.50 20.91 18.33
CA THR A 673 -27.76 20.17 18.42
C THR A 673 -28.81 20.75 17.47
N ALA A 674 -28.92 22.08 17.41
CA ALA A 674 -29.82 22.76 16.47
C ALA A 674 -29.44 22.48 15.00
N GLY A 675 -28.14 22.41 14.68
CA GLY A 675 -27.66 22.01 13.36
C GLY A 675 -28.07 20.57 13.00
N ILE A 676 -27.96 19.63 13.94
CA ILE A 676 -28.40 18.24 13.72
C ILE A 676 -29.92 18.19 13.53
N VAL A 677 -30.70 18.88 14.37
CA VAL A 677 -32.16 19.03 14.24
C VAL A 677 -32.51 19.55 12.84
N TRP A 678 -31.84 20.62 12.40
CA TRP A 678 -32.05 21.18 11.07
C TRP A 678 -31.82 20.14 9.98
N THR A 679 -30.69 19.43 10.02
CA THR A 679 -30.38 18.43 8.99
C THR A 679 -31.33 17.23 9.00
N LYS A 680 -31.81 16.79 10.18
CA LYS A 680 -32.67 15.60 10.31
C LYS A 680 -34.15 15.89 10.12
N TRP A 681 -34.61 17.11 10.42
CA TRP A 681 -36.03 17.44 10.44
C TRP A 681 -36.47 18.43 9.37
N TRP A 682 -35.56 19.05 8.60
CA TRP A 682 -35.95 19.90 7.46
C TRP A 682 -36.82 19.14 6.44
N PRO A 683 -37.95 19.68 5.96
CA PRO A 683 -38.46 21.07 6.07
C PRO A 683 -39.31 21.43 7.30
N LEU A 684 -39.26 20.65 8.39
CA LEU A 684 -40.03 20.82 9.64
C LEU A 684 -41.55 20.69 9.46
N GLU A 685 -41.99 19.98 8.43
CA GLU A 685 -43.40 19.71 8.14
C GLU A 685 -43.89 18.49 8.94
N PHE A 686 -44.19 18.69 10.22
CA PHE A 686 -44.67 17.61 11.07
C PHE A 686 -46.14 17.25 10.77
N ALA A 687 -46.39 15.99 10.46
CA ALA A 687 -47.70 15.39 10.23
C ALA A 687 -47.84 14.09 11.04
N TRP A 688 -49.06 13.78 11.46
CA TRP A 688 -49.34 12.50 12.11
C TRP A 688 -49.19 11.35 11.10
N PRO A 689 -48.54 10.22 11.45
CA PRO A 689 -48.39 9.09 10.53
C PRO A 689 -49.76 8.58 10.08
N PRO A 690 -50.03 8.45 8.76
CA PRO A 690 -51.35 8.05 8.24
C PRO A 690 -51.75 6.64 8.70
N ASP A 691 -50.77 5.75 8.89
CA ASP A 691 -50.97 4.36 9.33
C ASP A 691 -50.95 4.20 10.87
N GLY A 692 -50.81 5.31 11.62
CA GLY A 692 -50.69 5.34 13.07
C GLY A 692 -49.26 5.17 13.60
N LEU A 693 -49.00 5.71 14.80
CA LEU A 693 -47.67 5.75 15.43
C LEU A 693 -47.05 4.36 15.61
N TRP A 694 -47.84 3.37 16.05
CA TRP A 694 -47.34 2.03 16.32
C TRP A 694 -46.82 1.32 15.05
N GLN A 695 -47.51 1.52 13.92
CA GLN A 695 -47.04 0.99 12.63
C GLN A 695 -45.76 1.68 12.18
N GLY A 696 -45.63 2.99 12.40
CA GLY A 696 -44.38 3.74 12.16
C GLY A 696 -43.21 3.19 12.96
N VAL A 697 -43.40 2.96 14.27
CA VAL A 697 -42.38 2.37 15.14
C VAL A 697 -41.98 0.97 14.66
N ILE A 698 -42.93 0.09 14.37
CA ILE A 698 -42.63 -1.26 13.86
C ILE A 698 -41.81 -1.18 12.56
N ARG A 699 -42.14 -0.27 11.64
CA ARG A 699 -41.39 -0.08 10.40
C ARG A 699 -39.99 0.45 10.60
N SER A 700 -39.75 1.20 11.68
CA SER A 700 -38.42 1.75 12.02
C SER A 700 -37.50 0.73 12.71
N VAL A 701 -38.08 -0.25 13.42
CA VAL A 701 -37.33 -1.34 14.06
C VAL A 701 -37.11 -2.48 13.06
N ARG A 702 -36.33 -2.20 12.02
CA ARG A 702 -35.85 -3.20 11.04
C ARG A 702 -34.54 -3.82 11.49
N VAL A 703 -34.12 -4.86 10.77
CA VAL A 703 -32.77 -5.39 10.88
C VAL A 703 -31.78 -4.23 10.67
N PRO A 704 -30.84 -3.97 11.60
CA PRO A 704 -29.86 -2.91 11.46
C PRO A 704 -29.08 -2.99 10.13
N LEU A 705 -28.63 -1.85 9.62
CA LEU A 705 -27.92 -1.69 8.34
C LEU A 705 -28.75 -2.00 7.08
N THR A 706 -30.02 -2.40 7.20
CA THR A 706 -30.87 -2.66 6.02
C THR A 706 -31.05 -1.42 5.13
N GLY A 707 -31.18 -0.22 5.73
CA GLY A 707 -31.28 1.02 4.96
C GLY A 707 -30.01 1.35 4.17
N LEU A 708 -28.84 0.97 4.70
CA LEU A 708 -27.55 1.20 4.04
C LEU A 708 -27.30 0.25 2.87
N TYR A 709 -27.87 -0.97 2.93
CA TYR A 709 -27.73 -1.98 1.87
C TYR A 709 -28.28 -1.52 0.51
N TYR A 710 -29.35 -0.71 0.51
CA TYR A 710 -29.98 -0.23 -0.72
C TYR A 710 -29.43 1.11 -1.22
N GLN A 711 -28.42 1.66 -0.54
CA GLN A 711 -27.74 2.89 -0.97
C GLN A 711 -26.48 2.55 -1.75
N SER A 712 -25.95 3.52 -2.52
CA SER A 712 -24.59 3.40 -3.04
C SER A 712 -23.59 3.35 -1.89
N GLU A 713 -22.48 2.65 -2.09
CA GLU A 713 -21.44 2.41 -1.09
C GLU A 713 -20.86 3.72 -0.57
N LEU A 714 -20.72 4.71 -1.45
CA LEU A 714 -20.28 6.06 -1.10
C LEU A 714 -21.29 6.77 -0.18
N SER A 715 -22.58 6.69 -0.48
CA SER A 715 -23.64 7.32 0.32
C SER A 715 -23.76 6.65 1.68
N ALA A 716 -23.74 5.32 1.71
CA ALA A 716 -23.80 4.53 2.93
C ALA A 716 -22.61 4.84 3.86
N ALA A 717 -21.38 4.84 3.32
CA ALA A 717 -20.19 5.18 4.10
C ALA A 717 -20.22 6.63 4.60
N GLY A 718 -20.67 7.56 3.75
CA GLY A 718 -20.84 8.97 4.11
C GLY A 718 -21.90 9.18 5.21
N GLN A 719 -23.00 8.43 5.18
CA GLN A 719 -24.02 8.45 6.23
C GLN A 719 -23.45 7.93 7.55
N VAL A 720 -22.80 6.76 7.54
CA VAL A 720 -22.19 6.16 8.73
C VAL A 720 -21.19 7.12 9.38
N ALA A 721 -20.28 7.69 8.60
CA ALA A 721 -19.27 8.63 9.10
C ALA A 721 -19.91 9.90 9.67
N ARG A 722 -20.89 10.48 8.98
CA ARG A 722 -21.56 11.72 9.39
C ARG A 722 -22.36 11.52 10.67
N GLU A 723 -23.19 10.48 10.76
CA GLU A 723 -24.02 10.23 11.93
C GLU A 723 -23.18 9.88 13.16
N PHE A 724 -22.19 9.00 12.99
CA PHE A 724 -21.30 8.63 14.09
C PHE A 724 -20.49 9.84 14.59
N THR A 725 -19.84 10.58 13.68
CA THR A 725 -18.97 11.71 14.06
C THR A 725 -19.78 12.90 14.60
N ALA A 726 -20.97 13.20 14.03
CA ALA A 726 -21.80 14.30 14.52
C ALA A 726 -22.21 14.10 15.99
N PHE A 727 -22.61 12.88 16.35
CA PHE A 727 -22.95 12.57 17.74
C PHE A 727 -21.70 12.37 18.62
N ALA A 728 -20.57 11.92 18.08
CA ALA A 728 -19.31 11.92 18.83
C ALA A 728 -18.88 13.34 19.25
N VAL A 729 -19.04 14.34 18.38
CA VAL A 729 -18.83 15.75 18.73
C VAL A 729 -19.83 16.20 19.80
N MET A 730 -21.11 15.82 19.68
CA MET A 730 -22.12 16.10 20.72
C MET A 730 -21.72 15.50 22.08
N GLY A 731 -21.24 14.26 22.10
CA GLY A 731 -20.75 13.58 23.30
C GLY A 731 -19.54 14.27 23.94
N LEU A 732 -18.58 14.71 23.12
CA LEU A 732 -17.43 15.50 23.59
C LEU A 732 -17.88 16.82 24.22
N LEU A 733 -18.79 17.55 23.56
CA LEU A 733 -19.32 18.82 24.06
C LEU A 733 -20.12 18.63 25.35
N ALA A 734 -21.01 17.64 25.41
CA ALA A 734 -21.79 17.30 26.60
C ALA A 734 -20.88 16.93 27.78
N ARG A 735 -19.87 16.09 27.56
CA ARG A 735 -18.91 15.72 28.61
C ARG A 735 -18.03 16.90 29.06
N SER A 736 -17.79 17.88 28.19
CA SER A 736 -16.98 19.06 28.48
C SER A 736 -17.62 20.07 29.45
N LEU A 737 -18.95 19.97 29.64
CA LEU A 737 -19.70 20.76 30.61
C LEU A 737 -19.52 20.27 32.04
N ALA A 738 -19.27 18.97 32.22
CA ALA A 738 -18.90 18.40 33.51
C ALA A 738 -17.44 18.77 33.84
N GLY A 739 -17.23 19.49 34.94
CA GLY A 739 -15.93 20.05 35.31
C GLY A 739 -14.82 19.00 35.49
N PRO A 740 -13.54 19.40 35.40
CA PRO A 740 -12.40 18.47 35.48
C PRO A 740 -12.14 17.87 36.88
N ARG A 741 -12.89 18.30 37.92
CA ARG A 741 -12.65 17.98 39.34
C ARG A 741 -13.81 17.22 40.02
N GLU A 742 -14.75 16.65 39.26
CA GLU A 742 -15.81 15.86 39.90
C GLU A 742 -15.25 14.58 40.52
N GLU A 743 -15.42 14.43 41.83
CA GLU A 743 -15.28 13.15 42.56
C GLU A 743 -16.17 12.03 41.96
N SER A 744 -17.17 12.41 41.15
CA SER A 744 -18.09 11.53 40.44
C SER A 744 -17.92 11.56 38.92
N ALA A 745 -16.68 11.63 38.40
CA ALA A 745 -16.38 11.67 36.97
C ALA A 745 -17.01 10.54 36.13
N ARG A 746 -17.31 9.40 36.76
CA ARG A 746 -18.05 8.27 36.16
C ARG A 746 -19.55 8.54 36.06
N ALA A 747 -20.17 9.13 37.08
CA ALA A 747 -21.59 9.46 37.05
C ALA A 747 -21.87 10.56 36.05
N SER A 748 -21.02 11.59 35.95
CA SER A 748 -21.22 12.64 34.95
C SER A 748 -20.99 12.15 33.52
N ALA A 749 -20.05 11.22 33.31
CA ALA A 749 -19.93 10.52 32.04
C ALA A 749 -21.19 9.69 31.72
N ALA A 750 -21.74 8.97 32.70
CA ALA A 750 -22.99 8.22 32.51
C ALA A 750 -24.17 9.14 32.18
N VAL A 751 -24.33 10.26 32.89
CA VAL A 751 -25.38 11.26 32.63
C VAL A 751 -25.24 11.86 31.23
N ALA A 752 -24.02 12.25 30.82
CA ALA A 752 -23.79 12.77 29.47
C ALA A 752 -24.08 11.71 28.39
N ALA A 753 -23.68 10.46 28.60
CA ALA A 753 -23.96 9.36 27.68
C ALA A 753 -25.47 9.08 27.55
N ILE A 754 -26.20 9.08 28.68
CA ILE A 754 -27.66 8.91 28.70
C ILE A 754 -28.34 10.08 27.98
N ALA A 755 -27.91 11.32 28.24
CA ALA A 755 -28.48 12.51 27.61
C ALA A 755 -28.30 12.50 26.08
N VAL A 756 -27.11 12.16 25.60
CA VAL A 756 -26.83 12.07 24.15
C VAL A 756 -27.57 10.90 23.52
N ALA A 757 -27.66 9.74 24.19
CA ALA A 757 -28.43 8.61 23.71
C ALA A 757 -29.94 8.94 23.63
N ALA A 758 -30.48 9.61 24.64
CA ALA A 758 -31.87 10.07 24.65
C ALA A 758 -32.12 11.10 23.53
N ALA A 759 -31.18 12.02 23.28
CA ALA A 759 -31.25 12.96 22.17
C ALA A 759 -31.25 12.24 20.81
N ALA A 760 -30.37 11.25 20.61
CA ALA A 760 -30.35 10.44 19.38
C ALA A 760 -31.69 9.73 19.14
N VAL A 761 -32.24 9.06 20.17
CA VAL A 761 -33.54 8.39 20.09
C VAL A 761 -34.67 9.39 19.80
N ALA A 762 -34.67 10.55 20.47
CA ALA A 762 -35.69 11.57 20.27
C ALA A 762 -35.65 12.19 18.86
N LEU A 763 -34.44 12.44 18.34
CA LEU A 763 -34.24 12.96 16.99
C LEU A 763 -34.74 11.99 15.92
N GLU A 764 -34.47 10.70 16.09
CA GLU A 764 -34.96 9.68 15.17
C GLU A 764 -36.46 9.43 15.30
N ALA A 765 -36.99 9.38 16.54
CA ALA A 765 -38.42 9.28 16.77
C ALA A 765 -39.19 10.48 16.19
N GLY A 766 -38.59 11.67 16.18
CA GLY A 766 -39.15 12.86 15.54
C GLY A 766 -39.38 12.66 14.03
N GLN A 767 -38.55 11.86 13.35
CA GLN A 767 -38.73 11.59 11.93
C GLN A 767 -39.97 10.74 11.62
N LEU A 768 -40.53 10.02 12.60
CA LEU A 768 -41.81 9.31 12.43
C LEU A 768 -42.95 10.28 12.07
N PHE A 769 -42.83 11.54 12.48
CA PHE A 769 -43.82 12.58 12.25
C PHE A 769 -43.52 13.41 10.99
N LEU A 770 -42.56 13.03 10.16
CA LEU A 770 -42.25 13.76 8.92
C LEU A 770 -42.76 12.96 7.71
N PRO A 771 -43.46 13.59 6.73
CA PRO A 771 -43.95 12.93 5.53
C PRO A 771 -42.85 12.27 4.69
N ALA A 772 -41.66 12.87 4.66
CA ALA A 772 -40.46 12.34 4.01
C ALA A 772 -39.54 11.56 4.98
N GLY A 773 -39.97 11.37 6.23
CA GLY A 773 -39.17 10.77 7.30
C GLY A 773 -38.99 9.27 7.12
N GLY A 774 -37.73 8.82 7.19
CA GLY A 774 -37.33 7.41 7.05
C GLY A 774 -36.71 6.89 8.33
N ALA A 775 -37.42 7.00 9.46
CA ALA A 775 -36.91 6.58 10.76
C ALA A 775 -36.37 5.14 10.70
N ASP A 776 -35.11 4.94 11.08
CA ASP A 776 -34.43 3.64 11.00
C ASP A 776 -33.63 3.34 12.27
N MET A 777 -33.65 2.08 12.71
CA MET A 777 -32.91 1.63 13.89
C MET A 777 -31.41 1.87 13.74
N THR A 778 -30.87 1.76 12.52
CA THR A 778 -29.46 2.08 12.21
C THR A 778 -29.12 3.52 12.61
N SER A 779 -30.02 4.44 12.29
CA SER A 779 -29.93 5.87 12.57
C SER A 779 -30.17 6.23 14.05
N VAL A 780 -30.44 5.24 14.90
CA VAL A 780 -30.33 5.35 16.37
C VAL A 780 -29.01 4.76 16.84
N ILE A 781 -28.69 3.54 16.40
CA ILE A 781 -27.51 2.78 16.87
C ILE A 781 -26.22 3.56 16.59
N LEU A 782 -26.06 4.11 15.39
CA LEU A 782 -24.84 4.83 14.98
C LEU A 782 -24.66 6.13 15.78
N PRO A 783 -25.66 7.04 15.87
CA PRO A 783 -25.63 8.18 16.78
C PRO A 783 -25.36 7.86 18.25
N VAL A 784 -26.04 6.85 18.81
CA VAL A 784 -25.84 6.45 20.23
C VAL A 784 -24.40 5.97 20.43
N ALA A 785 -23.89 5.11 19.55
CA ALA A 785 -22.51 4.63 19.60
C ALA A 785 -21.50 5.79 19.47
N GLY A 786 -21.73 6.70 18.53
CA GLY A 786 -20.93 7.91 18.33
C GLY A 786 -20.91 8.79 19.58
N GLY A 787 -22.08 9.10 20.13
CA GLY A 787 -22.26 9.89 21.35
C GLY A 787 -21.53 9.31 22.56
N ILE A 788 -21.72 8.01 22.82
CA ILE A 788 -21.02 7.31 23.91
C ILE A 788 -19.50 7.34 23.67
N ALA A 789 -19.04 7.08 22.44
CA ALA A 789 -17.63 7.16 22.10
C ALA A 789 -17.07 8.56 22.37
N GLY A 790 -17.77 9.63 22.00
CA GLY A 790 -17.40 11.01 22.29
C GLY A 790 -17.25 11.28 23.80
N VAL A 791 -18.20 10.82 24.60
CA VAL A 791 -18.15 10.96 26.07
C VAL A 791 -16.94 10.21 26.67
N LEU A 792 -16.70 8.97 26.23
CA LEU A 792 -15.59 8.15 26.71
C LEU A 792 -14.23 8.68 26.27
N LEU A 793 -14.14 9.24 25.06
CA LEU A 793 -12.91 9.77 24.48
C LEU A 793 -12.57 11.19 24.94
N TYR A 794 -13.48 11.90 25.62
CA TYR A 794 -13.24 13.28 26.08
C TYR A 794 -11.94 13.45 26.87
N GLY A 795 -11.71 12.62 27.91
CA GLY A 795 -10.49 12.69 28.71
C GLY A 795 -9.22 12.47 27.87
N PRO A 796 -9.09 11.32 27.18
CA PRO A 796 -7.98 11.06 26.27
C PRO A 796 -7.77 12.14 25.20
N PHE A 797 -8.86 12.70 24.64
CA PHE A 797 -8.82 13.76 23.64
C PHE A 797 -8.23 15.05 24.22
N VAL A 798 -8.72 15.50 25.38
CA VAL A 798 -8.22 16.70 26.06
C VAL A 798 -6.75 16.54 26.45
N ASP A 799 -6.40 15.38 27.00
CA ASP A 799 -5.02 15.09 27.42
C ASP A 799 -4.05 15.01 26.23
N THR A 800 -4.52 14.62 25.04
CA THR A 800 -3.65 14.40 23.88
C THR A 800 -3.57 15.63 22.96
N PHE A 801 -4.67 16.36 22.77
CA PHE A 801 -4.79 17.40 21.74
C PHE A 801 -5.05 18.80 22.27
N VAL A 802 -5.42 18.96 23.55
CA VAL A 802 -5.82 20.26 24.11
C VAL A 802 -4.84 20.75 25.16
N ARG A 803 -4.42 19.89 26.09
CA ARG A 803 -3.44 20.23 27.12
C ARG A 803 -2.04 20.40 26.53
N GLY A 804 -1.33 21.43 26.98
CA GLY A 804 0.08 21.62 26.66
C GLY A 804 0.95 20.63 27.43
N SER A 805 2.08 20.24 26.85
CA SER A 805 3.09 19.41 27.52
C SER A 805 3.54 20.11 28.81
N PRO A 806 3.45 19.48 30.00
CA PRO A 806 4.06 20.05 31.21
C PRO A 806 5.56 20.22 30.95
N MET A 807 6.11 21.37 31.36
CA MET A 807 7.49 21.74 31.03
C MET A 807 8.45 20.56 31.24
N ARG A 808 9.17 20.18 30.18
CA ARG A 808 10.52 19.66 30.39
C ARG A 808 11.25 20.86 30.99
N GLU A 809 11.53 20.84 32.29
CA GLU A 809 12.56 21.70 32.85
C GLU A 809 13.79 21.50 31.97
N GLU A 810 14.05 22.46 31.08
CA GLU A 810 15.39 22.63 30.55
C GLU A 810 16.24 22.79 31.79
N ASN A 811 17.10 21.80 32.00
CA ASN A 811 18.08 21.75 33.06
C ASN A 811 19.02 22.94 32.86
N THR A 812 18.59 24.14 33.24
CA THR A 812 19.44 25.30 33.40
C THR A 812 20.38 24.93 34.54
N SER A 813 21.58 24.51 34.17
CA SER A 813 22.63 24.23 35.15
C SER A 813 22.76 25.43 36.08
N PRO A 814 22.89 25.26 37.41
CA PRO A 814 23.07 26.39 38.33
C PRO A 814 24.41 27.11 38.21
N TRP A 815 25.24 26.81 37.21
CA TRP A 815 26.59 27.37 37.08
C TRP A 815 26.61 28.57 36.13
N SER A 816 26.03 29.69 36.58
CA SER A 816 26.36 31.02 36.04
C SER A 816 26.12 32.14 37.06
N ALA A 817 26.59 31.94 38.29
CA ALA A 817 26.82 33.01 39.25
C ALA A 817 27.84 32.57 40.31
N THR A 818 29.13 32.75 39.98
CA THR A 818 30.26 33.15 40.84
C THR A 818 31.55 33.04 40.04
#